data_AF-A0A5D6XU35-F1
#
_entry.id   AF-A0A5D6XU35-F1
#
_cell.length_a   1.000
_cell.length_b   1.000
_cell.length_c   1.000
_cell.angle_alpha   90.00
_cell.angle_beta   90.00
_cell.angle_gamma   90.00
#
_symmetry.space_group_name_H-M   'P 1'
#
loop_
_entity.id
_entity.type
_entity.pdbx_description
1 polymer ?
#
loop_
_entity_poly.entity_id
_entity_poly.type
_entity_poly.pdbx_seq_one_letter_code
_entity_poly.pdbx_strand_id
1 'polypeptide(L)'
;MKLLVSEQRGPEELKCFLALALTGTKFTTGALDASAAARGPQLVVADPKAQEDARVFSANAVCRYVAALANALLADDLAVDEWLEWESAVLAPWVRAATTAQDAPAPEVRAEQLAALLSAKDGDALAAAAPPAFLFGSEVTLADVVAGVTLREALALVPATQGEAPVLAKYRAYVAQLFAHGEFAKATAAPAAPSVADLSHLDAAQLAGCTQHNVLALIETIFGAAIAAAFPGLDVPPVEVTRTKNAKFGDYQCNSAMAIFTALKGSPSAAKAPRDVAQAIINALPANPAVHNFSVAGPGFINAFLTPAFVANRLAAVLRHGVQPSPPAKRLRVVVDFSSPNIAKDMHVGHLRSTIIGDTMCRILEFQGHNVDRINHVGDWGTQFGMLICHLTETYPAWATELPDVQDLTKLYKAAKERFDADAGFHQRSKEQVVRLQSGDATARQVWQMLCDISRREFQQVYDRLGVSLREMGESFYNPIIPRVLDMVRAKGLMTDSDGAQCVFTTVHKQPFLLVKSDGSYLYPTTDIAALWYRLHELEADWIVIYTDYTQKDHFDLLFEVGRLAGVLDPAVHRVNHVGFGTVNDESGKRFKTRSGEVVRLVELLDEAKARMKAQLLARIESGQTTLPREQVDAAAEKLGYGAVKYFDLRQSPTSNYIFSFDRMLSTNGDTAVYLMFAYARLSSIVRKAGVDMAALVAQSEALLRPAHATEVALAQELLQLPDVIAFIMKDLSSNRLCAYLYTVSEKVQTFVTACRVLGSDEQSSRLLLCEATLQVMHKCFTLLGIEPLDQI
;
A
#
# COMPACT_ATOMS: atom_id res chain seq x y z
N MET A 1 12.87 -2.24 47.15
CA MET A 1 13.78 -1.09 47.37
C MET A 1 13.79 -0.20 46.14
N LYS A 2 14.21 1.07 46.26
CA LYS A 2 14.37 1.97 45.11
C LYS A 2 15.81 2.48 45.07
N LEU A 3 16.56 2.15 44.02
CA LEU A 3 17.91 2.63 43.76
C LEU A 3 17.84 3.94 42.95
N LEU A 4 18.33 5.03 43.53
CA LEU A 4 18.42 6.33 42.87
C LEU A 4 19.81 6.52 42.29
N VAL A 5 19.87 6.77 40.98
CA VAL A 5 21.12 6.83 40.19
C VAL A 5 21.19 8.10 39.33
N SER A 6 22.41 8.48 38.95
CA SER A 6 22.65 9.61 38.06
C SER A 6 22.20 9.31 36.62
N GLU A 7 21.99 10.36 35.81
CA GLU A 7 21.66 10.19 34.38
C GLU A 7 22.83 9.59 33.60
N GLN A 8 24.06 9.95 33.96
CA GLN A 8 25.28 9.34 33.41
C GLN A 8 25.71 8.16 34.28
N ARG A 9 25.22 6.97 33.94
CA ARG A 9 25.53 5.74 34.70
C ARG A 9 27.03 5.47 34.71
N GLY A 10 27.62 5.53 35.89
CA GLY A 10 29.02 5.32 36.13
C GLY A 10 29.35 4.00 36.85
N PRO A 11 30.58 3.87 37.33
CA PRO A 11 31.11 2.68 38.01
C PRO A 11 30.49 2.46 39.38
N GLU A 12 30.21 3.52 40.12
CA GLU A 12 29.53 3.48 41.42
C GLU A 12 28.11 2.94 41.27
N GLU A 13 27.38 3.35 40.23
CA GLU A 13 26.09 2.76 39.88
C GLU A 13 26.23 1.28 39.51
N LEU A 14 27.25 0.92 38.73
CA LEU A 14 27.48 -0.45 38.31
C LEU A 14 27.73 -1.40 39.49
N LYS A 15 28.49 -0.97 40.51
CA LYS A 15 28.68 -1.73 41.76
C LYS A 15 27.32 -2.08 42.39
N CYS A 16 26.43 -1.09 42.52
CA CYS A 16 25.09 -1.28 43.08
C CYS A 16 24.23 -2.24 42.24
N PHE A 17 24.24 -2.09 40.91
CA PHE A 17 23.48 -2.96 40.01
C PHE A 17 23.97 -4.42 40.07
N LEU A 18 25.29 -4.63 40.09
CA LEU A 18 25.88 -5.96 40.24
C LEU A 18 25.50 -6.58 41.60
N ALA A 19 25.62 -5.84 42.70
CA ALA A 19 25.25 -6.33 44.02
C ALA A 19 23.75 -6.70 44.11
N LEU A 20 22.86 -5.89 43.52
CA LEU A 20 21.43 -6.19 43.50
C LEU A 20 21.10 -7.40 42.63
N ALA A 21 21.75 -7.53 41.47
CA ALA A 21 21.55 -8.65 40.55
C ALA A 21 22.06 -9.97 41.14
N LEU A 22 23.30 -9.99 41.65
CA LEU A 22 23.94 -11.20 42.19
C LEU A 22 23.27 -11.71 43.48
N THR A 23 22.67 -10.82 44.27
CA THR A 23 21.89 -11.21 45.46
C THR A 23 20.43 -11.52 45.15
N GLY A 24 19.96 -11.31 43.92
CA GLY A 24 18.55 -11.47 43.54
C GLY A 24 17.60 -10.49 44.23
N THR A 25 18.12 -9.39 44.78
CA THR A 25 17.34 -8.42 45.56
C THR A 25 16.45 -7.59 44.65
N LYS A 26 15.13 -7.61 44.90
CA LYS A 26 14.15 -6.86 44.08
C LYS A 26 14.25 -5.35 44.31
N PHE A 27 14.44 -4.60 43.23
CA PHE A 27 14.52 -3.14 43.27
C PHE A 27 13.87 -2.47 42.05
N THR A 28 13.61 -1.17 42.17
CA THR A 28 13.24 -0.27 41.07
C THR A 28 14.27 0.86 40.98
N THR A 29 14.38 1.53 39.83
CA THR A 29 15.32 2.67 39.66
C THR A 29 14.58 4.01 39.72
N GLY A 30 15.28 5.07 40.16
CA GLY A 30 14.82 6.45 40.08
C GLY A 30 15.98 7.43 39.88
N ALA A 31 15.65 8.70 39.66
CA ALA A 31 16.66 9.76 39.56
C ALA A 31 17.23 10.11 40.95
N LEU A 32 18.52 10.46 41.00
CA LEU A 32 19.18 10.98 42.20
C LEU A 32 18.46 12.20 42.78
N ASP A 33 18.41 12.25 44.10
CA ASP A 33 18.01 13.45 44.83
C ASP A 33 19.11 14.52 44.68
N ALA A 34 18.77 15.64 44.05
CA ALA A 34 19.70 16.73 43.76
C ALA A 34 20.40 17.28 45.01
N SER A 35 19.75 17.22 46.18
CA SER A 35 20.31 17.70 47.46
C SER A 35 21.41 16.80 48.03
N ALA A 36 21.48 15.55 47.58
CA ALA A 36 22.42 14.53 48.06
C ALA A 36 23.22 13.85 46.93
N ALA A 37 23.20 14.41 45.71
CA ALA A 37 23.90 13.87 44.55
C ALA A 37 25.41 13.74 44.74
N ALA A 38 26.03 14.61 45.56
CA ALA A 38 27.46 14.55 45.89
C ALA A 38 27.87 13.30 46.71
N ARG A 39 26.91 12.52 47.23
CA ARG A 39 27.16 11.32 48.05
C ARG A 39 27.05 10.01 47.26
N GLY A 40 26.92 10.09 45.92
CA GLY A 40 26.81 8.92 45.05
C GLY A 40 25.40 8.29 45.03
N PRO A 41 25.26 7.03 44.55
CA PRO A 41 23.97 6.35 44.45
C PRO A 41 23.31 6.17 45.82
N GLN A 42 21.97 6.17 45.83
CA GLN A 42 21.18 6.12 47.07
C GLN A 42 20.19 4.95 47.02
N LEU A 43 20.16 4.13 48.06
CA LEU A 43 19.15 3.08 48.20
C LEU A 43 18.08 3.52 49.20
N VAL A 44 16.85 3.66 48.72
CA VAL A 44 15.68 3.92 49.55
C VAL A 44 15.05 2.58 49.94
N VAL A 45 15.00 2.34 51.25
CA VAL A 45 14.40 1.15 51.85
C VAL A 45 13.19 1.57 52.65
N ALA A 46 12.02 1.08 52.24
CA ALA A 46 10.78 1.32 52.96
C ALA A 46 10.82 0.56 54.29
N ASP A 47 10.76 1.29 55.42
CA ASP A 47 10.59 0.72 56.76
C ASP A 47 9.12 0.87 57.18
N PRO A 48 8.34 -0.23 57.28
CA PRO A 48 6.94 -0.17 57.68
C PRO A 48 6.69 0.36 59.10
N LYS A 49 7.74 0.50 59.93
CA LYS A 49 7.64 0.95 61.33
C LYS A 49 8.22 2.33 61.59
N ALA A 50 8.86 2.97 60.61
CA ALA A 50 9.43 4.32 60.74
C ALA A 50 8.53 5.38 60.07
N GLN A 51 8.59 6.63 60.56
CA GLN A 51 7.87 7.76 59.95
C GLN A 51 8.47 8.23 58.61
N GLU A 52 9.72 7.87 58.31
CA GLU A 52 10.42 8.17 57.06
C GLU A 52 11.20 6.95 56.53
N ASP A 53 11.32 6.83 55.21
CA ASP A 53 12.08 5.76 54.56
C ASP A 53 13.58 5.85 54.92
N ALA A 54 14.19 4.72 55.27
CA ALA A 54 15.63 4.64 55.53
C ALA A 54 16.41 4.78 54.21
N ARG A 55 17.46 5.62 54.22
CA ARG A 55 18.32 5.85 53.05
C ARG A 55 19.75 5.40 53.33
N VAL A 56 20.29 4.57 52.44
CA VAL A 56 21.71 4.18 52.42
C VAL A 56 22.41 4.95 51.32
N PHE A 57 23.56 5.56 51.64
CA PHE A 57 24.32 6.44 50.74
C PHE A 57 25.68 5.84 50.40
N SER A 58 26.19 6.12 49.19
CA SER A 58 27.41 5.56 48.57
C SER A 58 27.26 4.14 48.04
N ALA A 59 27.98 3.81 46.97
CA ALA A 59 27.87 2.48 46.38
C ALA A 59 28.33 1.38 47.33
N ASN A 60 29.44 1.57 48.05
CA ASN A 60 29.96 0.55 48.96
C ASN A 60 28.99 0.24 50.10
N ALA A 61 28.36 1.27 50.70
CA ALA A 61 27.37 1.03 51.76
C ALA A 61 26.09 0.38 51.21
N VAL A 62 25.65 0.75 50.00
CA VAL A 62 24.52 0.10 49.32
C VAL A 62 24.83 -1.37 49.05
N CYS A 63 26.02 -1.68 48.52
CA CYS A 63 26.43 -3.05 48.23
C CYS A 63 26.53 -3.89 49.52
N ARG A 64 27.13 -3.35 50.60
CA ARG A 64 27.18 -3.99 51.93
C ARG A 64 25.78 -4.25 52.48
N TYR A 65 24.90 -3.25 52.42
CA TYR A 65 23.53 -3.38 52.92
C TYR A 65 22.74 -4.45 52.17
N VAL A 66 22.82 -4.46 50.84
CA VAL A 66 22.14 -5.43 49.98
C VAL A 66 22.66 -6.84 50.21
N ALA A 67 23.99 -7.00 50.29
CA ALA A 67 24.63 -8.29 50.53
C ALA A 67 24.29 -8.86 51.92
N ALA A 68 24.36 -8.03 52.96
CA ALA A 68 23.99 -8.40 54.32
C ALA A 68 22.51 -8.78 54.44
N LEU A 69 21.60 -8.00 53.82
CA LEU A 69 20.17 -8.31 53.84
C LEU A 69 19.85 -9.65 53.16
N ALA A 70 20.53 -9.95 52.06
CA ALA A 70 20.35 -11.19 51.32
C ALA A 70 21.12 -12.37 51.92
N ASN A 71 21.95 -12.14 52.95
CA ASN A 71 22.91 -13.11 53.50
C ASN A 71 23.75 -13.78 52.40
N ALA A 72 24.29 -12.96 51.49
CA ALA A 72 24.97 -13.38 50.26
C ALA A 72 26.28 -12.60 50.04
N LEU A 73 27.09 -13.04 49.07
CA LEU A 73 28.39 -12.42 48.72
C LEU A 73 29.42 -12.38 49.86
N LEU A 74 29.26 -13.23 50.88
CA LEU A 74 30.17 -13.35 52.04
C LEU A 74 30.50 -12.00 52.71
N ALA A 75 29.53 -11.09 52.82
CA ALA A 75 29.77 -9.70 53.24
C ALA A 75 30.32 -9.49 54.67
N ASP A 76 30.21 -10.48 55.55
CA ASP A 76 30.66 -10.42 56.96
C ASP A 76 32.02 -11.11 57.21
N ASP A 77 32.79 -11.43 56.16
CA ASP A 77 34.13 -12.02 56.29
C ASP A 77 35.22 -10.92 56.36
N LEU A 78 36.10 -11.03 57.36
CA LEU A 78 37.15 -10.06 57.67
C LEU A 78 38.07 -9.79 56.47
N ALA A 79 38.34 -10.81 55.64
CA ALA A 79 39.16 -10.65 54.44
C ALA A 79 38.45 -9.82 53.37
N VAL A 80 37.11 -9.92 53.26
CA VAL A 80 36.31 -9.07 52.36
C VAL A 80 36.39 -7.63 52.83
N ASP A 81 36.25 -7.42 54.14
CA ASP A 81 36.25 -6.09 54.74
C ASP A 81 37.57 -5.37 54.52
N GLU A 82 38.70 -6.05 54.67
CA GLU A 82 40.03 -5.49 54.36
C GLU A 82 40.18 -5.05 52.89
N TRP A 83 39.51 -5.73 51.95
CA TRP A 83 39.49 -5.34 50.54
C TRP A 83 38.58 -4.16 50.26
N LEU A 84 37.41 -4.11 50.91
CA LEU A 84 36.49 -2.98 50.81
C LEU A 84 37.08 -1.71 51.43
N GLU A 85 37.78 -1.83 52.56
CA GLU A 85 38.50 -0.73 53.19
C GLU A 85 39.66 -0.25 52.32
N TRP A 86 40.46 -1.17 51.78
CA TRP A 86 41.55 -0.81 50.87
C TRP A 86 41.04 -0.15 49.58
N GLU A 87 39.96 -0.66 48.99
CA GLU A 87 39.34 -0.03 47.82
C GLU A 87 38.90 1.40 48.12
N SER A 88 38.21 1.61 49.24
CA SER A 88 37.68 2.91 49.64
C SER A 88 38.77 3.92 50.03
N ALA A 89 39.80 3.46 50.74
CA ALA A 89 40.85 4.30 51.33
C ALA A 89 42.08 4.50 50.42
N VAL A 90 42.32 3.59 49.46
CA VAL A 90 43.54 3.58 48.66
C VAL A 90 43.23 3.62 47.16
N LEU A 91 42.50 2.63 46.63
CA LEU A 91 42.32 2.49 45.18
C LEU A 91 41.38 3.54 44.59
N ALA A 92 40.19 3.75 45.16
CA ALA A 92 39.22 4.72 44.65
C ALA A 92 39.72 6.18 44.75
N PRO A 93 40.40 6.61 45.84
CA PRO A 93 41.07 7.91 45.87
C PRO A 93 42.12 8.07 44.77
N TRP A 94 42.91 7.02 44.49
CA TRP A 94 43.87 7.03 43.40
C TRP A 94 43.20 7.17 42.02
N VAL A 95 42.14 6.41 41.74
CA VAL A 95 41.36 6.51 40.49
C VAL A 95 40.80 7.92 40.29
N ARG A 96 40.25 8.52 41.34
CA ARG A 96 39.76 9.91 41.30
C ARG A 96 40.90 10.88 40.97
N ALA A 97 42.03 10.79 41.67
CA ALA A 97 43.19 11.63 41.41
C ALA A 97 43.71 11.47 39.97
N ALA A 98 43.79 10.23 39.47
CA ALA A 98 44.26 9.91 38.13
C ALA A 98 43.32 10.36 36.99
N THR A 99 42.06 10.68 37.29
CA THR A 99 41.03 11.07 36.31
C THR A 99 40.85 12.60 36.21
N THR A 100 41.28 13.36 37.22
CA THR A 100 41.10 14.82 37.25
C THR A 100 42.14 15.52 36.36
N ALA A 101 41.69 16.17 35.29
CA ALA A 101 42.52 16.58 34.14
C ALA A 101 43.57 17.68 34.37
N GLN A 102 43.65 18.31 35.56
CA GLN A 102 44.52 19.48 35.76
C GLN A 102 45.96 19.16 36.17
N ASP A 103 46.28 17.96 36.68
CA ASP A 103 47.65 17.53 37.06
C ASP A 103 47.85 16.00 36.95
N ALA A 104 47.11 15.31 36.06
CA ALA A 104 47.19 13.86 35.95
C ALA A 104 48.59 13.38 35.50
N PRO A 105 49.26 12.46 36.23
CA PRO A 105 50.59 11.98 35.84
C PRO A 105 50.60 11.33 34.46
N ALA A 106 51.76 11.34 33.80
CA ALA A 106 51.94 10.63 32.54
C ALA A 106 51.53 9.15 32.67
N PRO A 107 51.03 8.50 31.59
CA PRO A 107 50.55 7.11 31.65
C PRO A 107 51.54 6.12 32.27
N GLU A 108 52.85 6.32 32.04
CA GLU A 108 53.93 5.51 32.61
C GLU A 108 54.02 5.66 34.13
N VAL A 109 53.92 6.88 34.65
CA VAL A 109 53.90 7.16 36.10
C VAL A 109 52.64 6.60 36.75
N ARG A 110 51.49 6.66 36.06
CA ARG A 110 50.26 6.01 36.54
C ARG A 110 50.40 4.49 36.59
N ALA A 111 51.09 3.89 35.62
CA ALA A 111 51.38 2.46 35.62
C ALA A 111 52.24 2.06 36.83
N GLU A 112 53.32 2.81 37.09
CA GLU A 112 54.21 2.57 38.23
C GLU A 112 53.49 2.72 39.58
N GLN A 113 52.70 3.79 39.74
CA GLN A 113 51.92 4.02 40.96
C GLN A 113 50.89 2.92 41.20
N LEU A 114 50.12 2.54 40.17
CA LEU A 114 49.13 1.48 40.29
C LEU A 114 49.78 0.13 40.59
N ALA A 115 50.91 -0.17 39.94
CA ALA A 115 51.68 -1.39 40.20
C ALA A 115 52.14 -1.42 41.67
N ALA A 116 52.68 -0.33 42.21
CA ALA A 116 53.10 -0.24 43.60
C ALA A 116 51.94 -0.42 44.59
N LEU A 117 50.77 0.18 44.31
CA LEU A 117 49.57 0.01 45.14
C LEU A 117 49.08 -1.45 45.18
N LEU A 118 49.05 -2.11 44.03
CA LEU A 118 48.63 -3.50 43.93
C LEU A 118 49.64 -4.45 44.58
N SER A 119 50.95 -4.22 44.38
CA SER A 119 52.00 -4.99 45.03
C SER A 119 51.97 -4.83 46.56
N ALA A 120 51.69 -3.63 47.06
CA ALA A 120 51.54 -3.39 48.50
C ALA A 120 50.32 -4.10 49.11
N LYS A 121 49.24 -4.28 48.33
CA LYS A 121 48.02 -4.97 48.78
C LYS A 121 48.12 -6.50 48.70
N ASP A 122 48.76 -7.05 47.68
CA ASP A 122 48.97 -8.50 47.52
C ASP A 122 50.06 -9.06 48.46
N GLY A 123 50.99 -8.21 48.93
CA GLY A 123 52.18 -8.61 49.68
C GLY A 123 53.23 -9.31 48.81
N ASP A 124 54.37 -9.71 49.39
CA ASP A 124 55.46 -10.42 48.70
C ASP A 124 55.07 -11.85 48.22
N ALA A 125 53.85 -12.30 48.51
CA ALA A 125 53.31 -13.52 47.94
C ALA A 125 52.68 -13.20 46.58
N LEU A 126 53.29 -13.72 45.50
CA LEU A 126 52.77 -13.84 44.12
C LEU A 126 53.30 -12.84 43.08
N ALA A 127 54.62 -12.82 42.92
CA ALA A 127 55.22 -12.52 41.62
C ALA A 127 55.15 -13.70 40.62
N ALA A 128 54.52 -14.84 40.95
CA ALA A 128 54.61 -16.07 40.13
C ALA A 128 53.45 -17.09 40.19
N ALA A 129 52.17 -16.70 40.33
CA ALA A 129 51.07 -17.64 40.05
C ALA A 129 49.98 -17.06 39.15
N ALA A 130 49.22 -17.98 38.55
CA ALA A 130 48.05 -17.72 37.72
C ALA A 130 47.08 -16.75 38.43
N PRO A 131 46.36 -15.90 37.67
CA PRO A 131 45.36 -15.01 38.25
C PRO A 131 44.34 -15.84 39.05
N PRO A 132 43.96 -15.40 40.26
CA PRO A 132 42.93 -16.11 41.00
C PRO A 132 41.58 -15.94 40.28
N ALA A 133 40.66 -16.90 40.44
CA ALA A 133 39.34 -16.82 39.82
C ALA A 133 38.48 -15.68 40.42
N PHE A 134 38.64 -15.45 41.73
CA PHE A 134 38.06 -14.39 42.55
C PHE A 134 39.14 -13.86 43.51
N LEU A 135 39.00 -12.65 44.08
CA LEU A 135 40.00 -12.03 44.96
C LEU A 135 40.39 -12.95 46.13
N PHE A 136 39.46 -13.77 46.61
CA PHE A 136 39.76 -14.87 47.52
C PHE A 136 38.77 -16.03 47.31
N GLY A 137 39.28 -17.26 47.43
CA GLY A 137 38.46 -18.47 47.31
C GLY A 137 37.98 -18.80 45.88
N SER A 138 36.93 -19.62 45.81
CA SER A 138 36.35 -20.12 44.55
C SER A 138 34.94 -19.57 44.25
N GLU A 139 34.43 -18.68 45.10
CA GLU A 139 33.08 -18.10 44.96
C GLU A 139 33.16 -16.57 44.85
N VAL A 140 32.15 -15.97 44.21
CA VAL A 140 32.01 -14.52 44.08
C VAL A 140 31.71 -13.89 45.43
N THR A 141 32.48 -12.88 45.80
CA THR A 141 32.32 -12.14 47.05
C THR A 141 31.99 -10.67 46.82
N LEU A 142 31.63 -9.96 47.89
CA LEU A 142 31.33 -8.54 47.85
C LEU A 142 32.57 -7.72 47.45
N ALA A 143 33.77 -8.19 47.79
CA ALA A 143 35.02 -7.58 47.35
C ALA A 143 35.19 -7.70 45.83
N ASP A 144 34.83 -8.83 45.22
CA ASP A 144 34.89 -8.99 43.76
C ASP A 144 33.98 -8.00 43.05
N VAL A 145 32.79 -7.74 43.60
CA VAL A 145 31.85 -6.76 43.07
C VAL A 145 32.39 -5.33 43.21
N VAL A 146 32.86 -4.95 44.39
CA VAL A 146 33.27 -3.57 44.68
C VAL A 146 34.68 -3.28 44.14
N ALA A 147 35.69 -4.02 44.58
CA ALA A 147 37.07 -3.82 44.14
C ALA A 147 37.27 -4.23 42.69
N GLY A 148 36.58 -5.26 42.18
CA GLY A 148 36.70 -5.65 40.77
C GLY A 148 36.23 -4.58 39.79
N VAL A 149 35.14 -3.86 40.11
CA VAL A 149 34.69 -2.71 39.29
C VAL A 149 35.72 -1.57 39.33
N THR A 150 36.21 -1.21 40.51
CA THR A 150 37.21 -0.13 40.66
C THR A 150 38.56 -0.49 40.02
N LEU A 151 38.98 -1.75 40.11
CA LEU A 151 40.19 -2.27 39.45
C LEU A 151 40.06 -2.19 37.94
N ARG A 152 38.88 -2.51 37.38
CA ARG A 152 38.63 -2.38 35.94
C ARG A 152 38.81 -0.94 35.47
N GLU A 153 38.37 0.03 36.27
CA GLU A 153 38.58 1.45 35.97
C GLU A 153 40.04 1.86 36.08
N ALA A 154 40.69 1.49 37.19
CA ALA A 154 42.10 1.79 37.42
C ALA A 154 42.97 1.28 36.27
N LEU A 155 42.71 0.05 35.80
CA LEU A 155 43.43 -0.58 34.70
C LEU A 155 43.08 0.02 33.33
N ALA A 156 41.90 0.63 33.15
CA ALA A 156 41.57 1.35 31.93
C ALA A 156 42.35 2.68 31.80
N LEU A 157 42.74 3.28 32.92
CA LEU A 157 43.57 4.50 32.97
C LEU A 157 45.05 4.25 32.69
N VAL A 158 45.47 2.98 32.66
CA VAL A 158 46.86 2.55 32.41
C VAL A 158 46.86 1.69 31.13
N PRO A 159 47.39 2.17 30.00
CA PRO A 159 47.49 1.35 28.78
C PRO A 159 48.43 0.15 28.97
N ALA A 160 48.08 -1.01 28.41
CA ALA A 160 48.96 -2.17 28.40
C ALA A 160 50.15 -1.93 27.45
N THR A 161 51.37 -2.25 27.90
CA THR A 161 52.62 -2.03 27.15
C THR A 161 53.49 -3.28 27.13
N GLN A 162 54.36 -3.41 26.13
CA GLN A 162 55.35 -4.49 26.09
C GLN A 162 56.34 -4.31 27.25
N GLY A 163 56.30 -5.20 28.25
CA GLY A 163 57.15 -5.12 29.45
C GLY A 163 56.43 -4.63 30.73
N GLU A 164 55.09 -4.60 30.73
CA GLU A 164 54.25 -4.27 31.90
C GLU A 164 54.62 -5.07 33.16
N ALA A 165 54.50 -4.44 34.34
CA ALA A 165 54.76 -5.08 35.62
C ALA A 165 53.87 -6.33 35.81
N PRO A 166 54.42 -7.49 36.26
CA PRO A 166 53.66 -8.75 36.37
C PRO A 166 52.36 -8.64 37.18
N VAL A 167 52.36 -7.78 38.22
CA VAL A 167 51.18 -7.52 39.05
C VAL A 167 50.04 -6.89 38.25
N LEU A 168 50.32 -5.97 37.33
CA LEU A 168 49.29 -5.34 36.51
C LEU A 168 48.70 -6.34 35.50
N ALA A 169 49.55 -7.15 34.86
CA ALA A 169 49.11 -8.22 33.97
C ALA A 169 48.21 -9.25 34.69
N LYS A 170 48.57 -9.63 35.93
CA LYS A 170 47.76 -10.50 36.80
C LYS A 170 46.37 -9.90 37.05
N TYR A 171 46.31 -8.63 37.47
CA TYR A 171 45.03 -7.98 37.77
C TYR A 171 44.18 -7.70 36.52
N ARG A 172 44.79 -7.48 35.34
CA ARG A 172 44.05 -7.44 34.06
C ARG A 172 43.41 -8.78 33.72
N ALA A 173 44.17 -9.87 33.86
CA ALA A 173 43.64 -11.20 33.60
C ALA A 173 42.52 -11.55 34.59
N TYR A 174 42.69 -11.21 35.86
CA TYR A 174 41.65 -11.33 36.88
C TYR A 174 40.38 -10.55 36.52
N VAL A 175 40.48 -9.26 36.19
CA VAL A 175 39.31 -8.44 35.81
C VAL A 175 38.63 -9.00 34.54
N ALA A 176 39.41 -9.41 33.54
CA ALA A 176 38.86 -10.03 32.33
C ALA A 176 38.08 -11.32 32.66
N GLN A 177 38.63 -12.17 33.52
CA GLN A 177 37.98 -13.40 33.96
C GLN A 177 36.72 -13.11 34.79
N LEU A 178 36.78 -12.15 35.73
CA LEU A 178 35.66 -11.76 36.57
C LEU A 178 34.46 -11.31 35.74
N PHE A 179 34.68 -10.43 34.76
CA PHE A 179 33.61 -9.92 33.91
C PHE A 179 33.15 -10.90 32.82
N ALA A 180 33.95 -11.93 32.53
CA ALA A 180 33.54 -13.07 31.70
C ALA A 180 32.79 -14.16 32.50
N HIS A 181 32.83 -14.11 33.84
CA HIS A 181 32.14 -15.07 34.69
C HIS A 181 30.62 -15.01 34.47
N GLY A 182 29.97 -16.16 34.32
CA GLY A 182 28.58 -16.26 33.87
C GLY A 182 27.59 -15.40 34.67
N GLU A 183 27.78 -15.26 35.97
CA GLU A 183 26.93 -14.43 36.83
C GLU A 183 27.17 -12.91 36.65
N PHE A 184 28.42 -12.47 36.44
CA PHE A 184 28.73 -11.08 36.09
C PHE A 184 28.30 -10.73 34.67
N ALA A 185 28.50 -11.64 33.71
CA ALA A 185 28.07 -11.46 32.33
C ALA A 185 26.54 -11.33 32.22
N LYS A 186 25.78 -12.15 32.98
CA LYS A 186 24.32 -12.02 33.09
C LYS A 186 23.90 -10.73 33.80
N ALA A 187 24.58 -10.35 34.88
CA ALA A 187 24.23 -9.16 35.67
C ALA A 187 24.61 -7.83 34.98
N THR A 188 25.64 -7.83 34.12
CA THR A 188 26.01 -6.68 33.27
C THR A 188 25.17 -6.55 32.01
N ALA A 189 24.43 -7.60 31.62
CA ALA A 189 23.40 -7.52 30.60
C ALA A 189 22.20 -6.71 31.13
N ALA A 190 22.27 -5.39 31.01
CA ALA A 190 21.09 -4.54 31.07
C ALA A 190 20.04 -5.03 30.05
N PRO A 191 18.72 -4.77 30.23
CA PRO A 191 17.79 -4.87 29.12
C PRO A 191 18.38 -4.04 27.97
N ALA A 192 18.70 -4.72 26.87
CA ALA A 192 19.29 -4.07 25.72
C ALA A 192 18.41 -2.85 25.36
N ALA A 193 19.04 -1.71 25.10
CA ALA A 193 18.37 -0.66 24.35
C ALA A 193 17.77 -1.32 23.10
N PRO A 194 16.54 -0.96 22.68
CA PRO A 194 15.95 -1.53 21.48
C PRO A 194 16.97 -1.41 20.35
N SER A 195 17.28 -2.52 19.67
CA SER A 195 18.15 -2.50 18.50
C SER A 195 17.58 -1.47 17.54
N VAL A 196 18.39 -0.58 16.98
CA VAL A 196 17.87 0.36 15.97
C VAL A 196 17.39 -0.48 14.78
N ALA A 197 16.16 -0.25 14.34
CA ALA A 197 15.59 -1.00 13.23
C ALA A 197 16.43 -0.89 11.95
N ASP A 198 16.65 -2.01 11.27
CA ASP A 198 17.40 -2.04 10.01
C ASP A 198 16.48 -1.68 8.83
N LEU A 199 16.83 -0.60 8.12
CA LEU A 199 16.16 -0.18 6.89
C LEU A 199 16.98 -0.54 5.64
N SER A 200 18.00 -1.39 5.73
CA SER A 200 18.89 -1.76 4.62
C SER A 200 18.17 -2.32 3.39
N HIS A 201 16.96 -2.85 3.56
CA HIS A 201 16.10 -3.33 2.48
C HIS A 201 15.36 -2.22 1.71
N LEU A 202 15.33 -0.99 2.23
CA LEU A 202 14.76 0.17 1.56
C LEU A 202 15.85 0.97 0.84
N ASP A 203 15.59 1.32 -0.42
CA ASP A 203 16.51 2.14 -1.21
C ASP A 203 16.60 3.56 -0.63
N ALA A 204 17.82 4.10 -0.51
CA ALA A 204 18.06 5.46 -0.04
C ALA A 204 17.29 6.50 -0.88
N ALA A 205 17.13 6.27 -2.19
CA ALA A 205 16.34 7.15 -3.05
C ALA A 205 14.83 7.06 -2.75
N GLN A 206 14.32 5.91 -2.30
CA GLN A 206 12.93 5.76 -1.84
C GLN A 206 12.69 6.55 -0.55
N LEU A 207 13.59 6.39 0.43
CA LEU A 207 13.51 7.07 1.72
C LEU A 207 13.68 8.60 1.57
N ALA A 208 14.51 9.06 0.64
CA ALA A 208 14.70 10.48 0.35
C ALA A 208 13.55 11.11 -0.46
N GLY A 209 12.59 10.31 -0.94
CA GLY A 209 11.47 10.80 -1.73
C GLY A 209 11.77 11.02 -3.21
N CYS A 210 12.90 10.51 -3.73
CA CYS A 210 13.35 10.74 -5.11
C CYS A 210 12.71 9.81 -6.16
N THR A 211 11.92 8.82 -5.74
CA THR A 211 11.21 7.87 -6.62
C THR A 211 9.70 8.18 -6.66
N GLN A 212 8.80 7.29 -7.11
CA GLN A 212 7.34 7.49 -6.97
C GLN A 212 6.62 6.24 -6.42
N HIS A 213 7.32 5.50 -5.56
CA HIS A 213 6.75 4.33 -4.86
C HIS A 213 5.61 4.74 -3.93
N ASN A 214 4.72 3.78 -3.66
CA ASN A 214 3.65 3.89 -2.68
C ASN A 214 4.19 4.35 -1.31
N VAL A 215 3.65 5.47 -0.83
CA VAL A 215 4.11 6.13 0.41
C VAL A 215 3.58 5.36 1.62
N LEU A 216 2.35 4.86 1.56
CA LEU A 216 1.79 4.00 2.61
C LEU A 216 2.68 2.77 2.86
N ALA A 217 3.05 2.04 1.81
CA ALA A 217 3.90 0.85 1.88
C ALA A 217 5.30 1.16 2.41
N LEU A 218 5.86 2.31 2.05
CA LEU A 218 7.12 2.79 2.61
C LEU A 218 7.00 3.01 4.12
N ILE A 219 5.92 3.64 4.58
CA ILE A 219 5.68 3.91 6.00
C ILE A 219 5.37 2.62 6.77
N GLU A 220 4.60 1.70 6.19
CA GLU A 220 4.38 0.35 6.73
C GLU A 220 5.70 -0.38 6.92
N THR A 221 6.64 -0.28 5.98
CA THR A 221 7.97 -0.90 6.09
C THR A 221 8.79 -0.27 7.22
N ILE A 222 8.77 1.06 7.35
CA ILE A 222 9.46 1.78 8.44
C ILE A 222 8.90 1.36 9.81
N PHE A 223 7.58 1.32 9.97
CA PHE A 223 6.96 0.87 11.21
C PHE A 223 7.16 -0.63 11.46
N GLY A 224 7.14 -1.46 10.42
CA GLY A 224 7.41 -2.90 10.53
C GLY A 224 8.81 -3.18 11.06
N ALA A 225 9.81 -2.46 10.56
CA ALA A 225 11.18 -2.57 11.06
C ALA A 225 11.27 -2.13 12.54
N ALA A 226 10.62 -1.02 12.91
CA ALA A 226 10.58 -0.53 14.29
C ALA A 226 9.85 -1.50 15.25
N ILE A 227 8.76 -2.11 14.78
CA ILE A 227 8.01 -3.12 15.54
C ILE A 227 8.86 -4.37 15.75
N ALA A 228 9.50 -4.89 14.71
CA ALA A 228 10.39 -6.06 14.81
C ALA A 228 11.55 -5.82 15.77
N ALA A 229 12.09 -4.61 15.78
CA ALA A 229 13.15 -4.18 16.68
C ALA A 229 12.67 -3.99 18.14
N ALA A 230 11.48 -3.44 18.34
CA ALA A 230 10.89 -3.26 19.66
C ALA A 230 10.43 -4.59 20.31
N PHE A 231 10.01 -5.56 19.49
CA PHE A 231 9.44 -6.83 19.93
C PHE A 231 10.04 -8.03 19.17
N PRO A 232 11.35 -8.31 19.35
CA PRO A 232 12.02 -9.38 18.62
C PRO A 232 11.44 -10.75 18.98
N GLY A 233 11.18 -11.58 17.97
CA GLY A 233 10.65 -12.94 18.14
C GLY A 233 9.15 -13.02 18.46
N LEU A 234 8.44 -11.88 18.48
CA LEU A 234 6.99 -11.88 18.55
C LEU A 234 6.41 -12.14 17.14
N ASP A 235 5.46 -13.06 17.04
CA ASP A 235 4.63 -13.17 15.83
C ASP A 235 3.64 -12.00 15.82
N VAL A 236 4.00 -10.95 15.09
CA VAL A 236 3.30 -9.67 15.14
C VAL A 236 2.17 -9.64 14.11
N PRO A 237 0.97 -9.17 14.47
CA PRO A 237 -0.07 -8.90 13.48
C PRO A 237 0.43 -7.98 12.36
N PRO A 238 -0.17 -8.04 11.15
CA PRO A 238 0.20 -7.16 10.05
C PRO A 238 0.26 -5.69 10.47
N VAL A 239 1.30 -4.99 10.02
CA VAL A 239 1.46 -3.56 10.27
C VAL A 239 0.27 -2.83 9.64
N GLU A 240 -0.46 -2.07 10.45
CA GLU A 240 -1.64 -1.35 10.02
C GLU A 240 -1.31 0.13 10.03
N VAL A 241 -1.01 0.68 8.86
CA VAL A 241 -0.88 2.12 8.67
C VAL A 241 -2.07 2.62 7.88
N THR A 242 -2.57 3.79 8.25
CA THR A 242 -3.64 4.47 7.53
C THR A 242 -3.30 5.92 7.30
N ARG A 243 -3.79 6.48 6.20
CA ARG A 243 -3.75 7.92 5.97
C ARG A 243 -4.70 8.63 6.94
N THR A 244 -4.25 9.73 7.52
CA THR A 244 -5.13 10.55 8.37
C THR A 244 -6.03 11.43 7.51
N LYS A 245 -7.27 11.66 7.97
CA LYS A 245 -8.18 12.64 7.35
C LYS A 245 -8.00 14.06 7.90
N ASN A 246 -7.34 14.19 9.05
CA ASN A 246 -7.18 15.44 9.77
C ASN A 246 -5.70 15.68 10.00
N ALA A 247 -5.17 16.76 9.40
CA ALA A 247 -3.77 17.14 9.47
C ALA A 247 -3.25 17.34 10.90
N LYS A 248 -4.14 17.57 11.89
CA LYS A 248 -3.75 17.64 13.31
C LYS A 248 -3.19 16.31 13.85
N PHE A 249 -3.53 15.19 13.22
CA PHE A 249 -3.11 13.85 13.65
C PHE A 249 -1.95 13.29 12.80
N GLY A 250 -1.20 14.14 12.08
CA GLY A 250 -0.18 13.66 11.15
C GLY A 250 -0.69 13.51 9.74
N ASP A 251 0.14 12.96 8.87
CA ASP A 251 -0.19 12.56 7.49
C ASP A 251 -0.57 11.08 7.43
N TYR A 252 0.09 10.28 8.27
CA TYR A 252 -0.15 8.85 8.44
C TYR A 252 -0.25 8.49 9.92
N GLN A 253 -0.97 7.41 10.20
CA GLN A 253 -1.18 6.89 11.55
C GLN A 253 -0.97 5.39 11.56
N CYS A 254 -0.09 4.91 12.45
CA CYS A 254 0.09 3.49 12.72
C CYS A 254 -0.84 3.04 13.87
N ASN A 255 -1.62 2.00 13.60
CA ASN A 255 -2.65 1.46 14.48
C ASN A 255 -2.24 0.14 15.16
N SER A 256 -1.04 -0.38 14.86
CA SER A 256 -0.61 -1.72 15.28
C SER A 256 -0.45 -1.92 16.79
N ALA A 257 -0.25 -0.86 17.58
CA ALA A 257 0.07 -0.97 19.01
C ALA A 257 -1.01 -1.73 19.81
N MET A 258 -2.28 -1.61 19.45
CA MET A 258 -3.38 -2.29 20.16
C MET A 258 -3.40 -3.80 19.90
N ALA A 259 -3.15 -4.21 18.65
CA ALA A 259 -3.08 -5.62 18.28
C ALA A 259 -1.85 -6.28 18.93
N ILE A 260 -0.71 -5.58 18.91
CA ILE A 260 0.54 -6.01 19.56
C ILE A 260 0.37 -6.14 21.07
N PHE A 261 -0.24 -5.14 21.72
CA PHE A 261 -0.55 -5.20 23.14
C PHE A 261 -1.39 -6.43 23.51
N THR A 262 -2.37 -6.76 22.67
CA THR A 262 -3.22 -7.95 22.86
C THR A 262 -2.41 -9.23 22.72
N ALA A 263 -1.51 -9.32 21.73
CA ALA A 263 -0.62 -10.46 21.52
C ALA A 263 0.40 -10.64 22.66
N LEU A 264 0.83 -9.54 23.31
CA LEU A 264 1.77 -9.57 24.43
C LEU A 264 1.14 -9.94 25.78
N LYS A 265 -0.19 -9.97 25.90
CA LYS A 265 -0.87 -10.31 27.16
C LYS A 265 -0.48 -11.71 27.63
N GLY A 266 0.05 -11.80 28.85
CA GLY A 266 0.49 -13.06 29.45
C GLY A 266 1.97 -13.40 29.21
N SER A 267 2.70 -12.60 28.43
CA SER A 267 4.15 -12.71 28.33
C SER A 267 4.87 -12.06 29.53
N PRO A 268 6.08 -12.53 29.92
CA PRO A 268 6.88 -11.91 30.99
C PRO A 268 7.24 -10.44 30.72
N SER A 269 7.18 -10.02 29.44
CA SER A 269 7.49 -8.69 28.94
C SER A 269 6.25 -7.87 28.57
N ALA A 270 5.06 -8.26 29.06
CA ALA A 270 3.81 -7.59 28.70
C ALA A 270 3.83 -6.11 29.09
N ALA A 271 3.60 -5.24 28.09
CA ALA A 271 3.34 -3.83 28.31
C ALA A 271 2.12 -3.63 29.23
N LYS A 272 2.06 -2.52 29.98
CA LYS A 272 0.95 -2.25 30.91
C LYS A 272 -0.26 -1.65 30.21
N ALA A 273 -0.02 -0.88 29.14
CA ALA A 273 -1.05 -0.32 28.28
C ALA A 273 -0.63 -0.33 26.80
N PRO A 274 -1.57 -0.25 25.85
CA PRO A 274 -1.24 -0.13 24.42
C PRO A 274 -0.45 1.15 24.10
N ARG A 275 -0.56 2.21 24.92
CA ARG A 275 0.28 3.41 24.79
C ARG A 275 1.75 3.13 25.05
N ASP A 276 2.07 2.20 25.97
CA ASP A 276 3.46 1.81 26.24
C ASP A 276 4.05 1.06 25.03
N VAL A 277 3.24 0.22 24.39
CA VAL A 277 3.61 -0.44 23.12
C VAL A 277 3.86 0.61 22.04
N ALA A 278 2.96 1.58 21.89
CA ALA A 278 3.13 2.67 20.93
C ALA A 278 4.43 3.46 21.18
N GLN A 279 4.74 3.77 22.43
CA GLN A 279 5.98 4.46 22.80
C GLN A 279 7.22 3.61 22.54
N ALA A 280 7.15 2.29 22.81
CA ALA A 280 8.25 1.36 22.51
C ALA A 280 8.54 1.30 21.00
N ILE A 281 7.51 1.28 20.16
CA ILE A 281 7.64 1.36 18.70
C ILE A 281 8.31 2.69 18.31
N ILE A 282 7.85 3.83 18.85
CA ILE A 282 8.45 5.14 18.58
C ILE A 282 9.94 5.17 18.97
N ASN A 283 10.29 4.62 20.13
CA ASN A 283 11.67 4.60 20.60
C ASN A 283 12.57 3.69 19.76
N ALA A 284 12.00 2.70 19.08
CA ALA A 284 12.71 1.79 18.17
C ALA A 284 12.72 2.29 16.72
N LEU A 285 12.02 3.40 16.40
CA LEU A 285 12.03 3.96 15.05
C LEU A 285 13.44 4.45 14.69
N PRO A 286 13.98 4.02 13.54
CA PRO A 286 15.25 4.50 13.07
C PRO A 286 15.11 5.94 12.53
N ALA A 287 16.17 6.74 12.70
CA ALA A 287 16.24 8.02 12.02
C ALA A 287 16.13 7.81 10.51
N ASN A 288 15.19 8.50 9.86
CA ASN A 288 14.94 8.35 8.44
C ASN A 288 14.52 9.71 7.82
N PRO A 289 14.80 9.93 6.53
CA PRO A 289 14.46 11.20 5.88
C PRO A 289 12.99 11.30 5.43
N ALA A 290 12.18 10.24 5.57
CA ALA A 290 10.82 10.20 5.05
C ALA A 290 9.78 10.80 6.02
N VAL A 291 9.86 10.41 7.30
CA VAL A 291 8.87 10.78 8.34
C VAL A 291 9.52 11.28 9.63
N HIS A 292 8.81 12.16 10.33
CA HIS A 292 9.24 12.79 11.59
C HIS A 292 8.03 13.11 12.50
N ASN A 293 8.29 13.74 13.65
CA ASN A 293 7.29 14.22 14.61
C ASN A 293 6.30 13.16 15.08
N PHE A 294 6.82 12.02 15.54
CA PHE A 294 5.99 10.93 16.04
C PHE A 294 5.32 11.29 17.36
N SER A 295 4.02 10.99 17.50
CA SER A 295 3.29 11.22 18.75
C SER A 295 2.25 10.14 19.00
N VAL A 296 2.08 9.77 20.27
CA VAL A 296 1.04 8.80 20.69
C VAL A 296 -0.29 9.52 20.93
N ALA A 297 -1.31 9.18 20.15
CA ALA A 297 -2.68 9.67 20.30
C ALA A 297 -3.64 8.57 20.77
N GLY A 298 -4.66 8.96 21.54
CA GLY A 298 -5.71 8.05 22.00
C GLY A 298 -5.17 6.82 22.75
N PRO A 299 -5.70 5.60 22.48
CA PRO A 299 -5.33 4.38 23.20
C PRO A 299 -3.94 3.83 22.84
N GLY A 300 -3.33 4.29 21.74
CA GLY A 300 -2.05 3.75 21.24
C GLY A 300 -1.78 4.04 19.76
N PHE A 301 -2.48 5.00 19.15
CA PHE A 301 -2.21 5.38 17.75
C PHE A 301 -0.90 6.16 17.66
N ILE A 302 -0.08 5.88 16.65
CA ILE A 302 1.17 6.62 16.42
C ILE A 302 0.97 7.52 15.19
N ASN A 303 0.90 8.82 15.41
CA ASN A 303 0.83 9.81 14.34
C ASN A 303 2.23 10.06 13.78
N ALA A 304 2.35 10.18 12.45
CA ALA A 304 3.59 10.46 11.73
C ALA A 304 3.39 11.54 10.67
N PHE A 305 4.39 12.41 10.49
CA PHE A 305 4.37 13.50 9.50
C PHE A 305 5.48 13.29 8.48
N LEU A 306 5.17 13.44 7.19
CA LEU A 306 6.16 13.46 6.12
C LEU A 306 7.12 14.64 6.32
N THR A 307 8.40 14.44 6.07
CA THR A 307 9.36 15.56 6.12
C THR A 307 9.11 16.51 4.94
N PRO A 308 9.30 17.83 5.10
CA PRO A 308 9.19 18.77 3.98
C PRO A 308 10.15 18.46 2.83
N ALA A 309 11.35 17.94 3.14
CA ALA A 309 12.33 17.53 2.14
C ALA A 309 11.83 16.35 1.30
N PHE A 310 11.23 15.33 1.93
CA PHE A 310 10.64 14.20 1.22
C PHE A 310 9.52 14.63 0.27
N VAL A 311 8.64 15.52 0.73
CA VAL A 311 7.54 16.06 -0.09
C VAL A 311 8.08 16.84 -1.29
N ALA A 312 9.05 17.73 -1.06
CA ALA A 312 9.67 18.53 -2.13
C ALA A 312 10.39 17.64 -3.16
N ASN A 313 11.16 16.64 -2.72
CA ASN A 313 11.87 15.71 -3.60
C ASN A 313 10.89 14.89 -4.44
N ARG A 314 9.76 14.47 -3.87
CA ARG A 314 8.74 13.69 -4.59
C ARG A 314 8.10 14.52 -5.70
N LEU A 315 7.75 15.77 -5.40
CA LEU A 315 7.20 16.68 -6.39
C LEU A 315 8.24 17.05 -7.46
N ALA A 316 9.52 17.25 -7.09
CA ALA A 316 10.59 17.47 -8.05
C ALA A 316 10.77 16.26 -8.99
N ALA A 317 10.65 15.03 -8.47
CA ALA A 317 10.68 13.81 -9.26
C ALA A 317 9.50 13.74 -10.24
N VAL A 318 8.28 14.12 -9.80
CA VAL A 318 7.12 14.25 -10.70
C VAL A 318 7.41 15.28 -11.79
N LEU A 319 7.85 16.48 -11.44
CA LEU A 319 8.11 17.56 -12.39
C LEU A 319 9.13 17.19 -13.47
N ARG A 320 10.23 16.50 -13.08
CA ARG A 320 11.34 16.15 -13.98
C ARG A 320 11.06 14.92 -14.83
N HIS A 321 10.35 13.94 -14.27
CA HIS A 321 10.20 12.63 -14.91
C HIS A 321 8.75 12.34 -15.33
N GLY A 322 7.81 13.25 -15.06
CA GLY A 322 6.38 12.99 -15.13
C GLY A 322 5.91 12.05 -14.02
N VAL A 323 4.61 11.76 -13.98
CA VAL A 323 4.06 10.76 -13.05
C VAL A 323 4.44 9.36 -13.51
N GLN A 324 5.17 8.65 -12.65
CA GLN A 324 5.70 7.30 -12.87
C GLN A 324 4.95 6.28 -12.03
N PRO A 325 4.81 5.03 -12.51
CA PRO A 325 4.20 3.96 -11.74
C PRO A 325 5.09 3.53 -10.57
N SER A 326 4.48 2.87 -9.59
CA SER A 326 5.23 2.10 -8.60
C SER A 326 5.49 0.73 -9.21
N PRO A 327 6.72 0.37 -9.59
CA PRO A 327 6.98 -0.87 -10.31
C PRO A 327 6.46 -2.08 -9.51
N PRO A 328 5.72 -3.01 -10.15
CA PRO A 328 5.24 -4.20 -9.47
C PRO A 328 6.42 -5.14 -9.21
N ALA A 329 6.38 -5.87 -8.09
CA ALA A 329 7.40 -6.87 -7.78
C ALA A 329 7.50 -7.95 -8.87
N LYS A 330 6.38 -8.29 -9.51
CA LYS A 330 6.30 -9.19 -10.67
C LYS A 330 5.41 -8.56 -11.73
N ARG A 331 5.91 -8.49 -12.97
CA ARG A 331 5.08 -8.20 -14.14
C ARG A 331 4.16 -9.40 -14.39
N LEU A 332 2.86 -9.15 -14.42
CA LEU A 332 1.81 -10.14 -14.67
C LEU A 332 1.29 -10.03 -16.11
N ARG A 333 0.85 -11.16 -16.68
CA ARG A 333 -0.04 -11.22 -17.84
C ARG A 333 -1.49 -11.15 -17.35
N VAL A 334 -2.19 -10.10 -17.71
CA VAL A 334 -3.54 -9.82 -17.22
C VAL A 334 -4.51 -9.81 -18.39
N VAL A 335 -5.52 -10.66 -18.36
CA VAL A 335 -6.63 -10.64 -19.32
C VAL A 335 -7.78 -9.86 -18.71
N VAL A 336 -8.26 -8.85 -19.41
CA VAL A 336 -9.44 -8.07 -19.01
C VAL A 336 -10.53 -8.26 -20.05
N ASP A 337 -11.64 -8.88 -19.64
CA ASP A 337 -12.82 -9.11 -20.47
C ASP A 337 -13.87 -8.03 -20.19
N PHE A 338 -14.19 -7.24 -21.21
CA PHE A 338 -15.12 -6.12 -21.09
C PHE A 338 -15.74 -5.71 -22.42
N SER A 339 -16.74 -4.83 -22.34
CA SER A 339 -17.65 -4.42 -23.42
C SER A 339 -18.63 -5.51 -23.85
N SER A 340 -18.13 -6.57 -24.48
CA SER A 340 -18.81 -7.83 -24.81
C SER A 340 -20.26 -7.68 -25.30
N PRO A 341 -20.54 -6.84 -26.33
CA PRO A 341 -21.88 -6.71 -26.88
C PRO A 341 -22.31 -7.96 -27.68
N ASN A 342 -23.62 -8.14 -27.79
CA ASN A 342 -24.20 -9.17 -28.65
C ASN A 342 -24.30 -8.66 -30.09
N ILE A 343 -23.85 -9.46 -31.06
CA ILE A 343 -24.00 -9.15 -32.49
C ILE A 343 -25.50 -9.09 -32.85
N ALA A 344 -25.81 -8.26 -33.85
CA ALA A 344 -27.16 -7.97 -34.34
C ALA A 344 -28.10 -7.31 -33.30
N LYS A 345 -27.54 -6.70 -32.25
CA LYS A 345 -28.25 -5.82 -31.32
C LYS A 345 -27.42 -4.56 -31.10
N ASP A 346 -28.11 -3.42 -30.96
CA ASP A 346 -27.45 -2.16 -30.59
C ASP A 346 -26.71 -2.28 -29.25
N MET A 347 -25.56 -1.61 -29.16
CA MET A 347 -24.94 -1.35 -27.87
C MET A 347 -25.83 -0.42 -27.05
N HIS A 348 -25.96 -0.74 -25.76
CA HIS A 348 -26.78 -0.01 -24.81
C HIS A 348 -25.96 0.40 -23.58
N VAL A 349 -26.57 1.18 -22.68
CA VAL A 349 -25.91 1.74 -21.49
C VAL A 349 -25.26 0.68 -20.56
N GLY A 350 -25.76 -0.56 -20.52
CA GLY A 350 -25.06 -1.66 -19.84
C GLY A 350 -23.68 -2.00 -20.44
N HIS A 351 -23.57 -2.07 -21.77
CA HIS A 351 -22.29 -2.29 -22.46
C HIS A 351 -21.38 -1.07 -22.30
N LEU A 352 -21.95 0.15 -22.24
CA LEU A 352 -21.19 1.37 -21.97
C LEU A 352 -20.46 1.28 -20.61
N ARG A 353 -21.14 0.83 -19.54
CA ARG A 353 -20.53 0.66 -18.22
C ARG A 353 -19.33 -0.28 -18.28
N SER A 354 -19.53 -1.49 -18.83
CA SER A 354 -18.45 -2.47 -19.00
C SER A 354 -17.29 -1.87 -19.81
N THR A 355 -17.60 -1.19 -20.91
CA THR A 355 -16.63 -0.54 -21.80
C THR A 355 -15.74 0.48 -21.06
N ILE A 356 -16.35 1.39 -20.30
CA ILE A 356 -15.64 2.48 -19.62
C ILE A 356 -14.84 1.96 -18.42
N ILE A 357 -15.46 1.12 -17.58
CA ILE A 357 -14.82 0.59 -16.37
C ILE A 357 -13.65 -0.32 -16.75
N GLY A 358 -13.87 -1.23 -17.71
CA GLY A 358 -12.85 -2.15 -18.20
C GLY A 358 -11.67 -1.42 -18.85
N ASP A 359 -11.91 -0.43 -19.71
CA ASP A 359 -10.84 0.36 -20.34
C ASP A 359 -10.01 1.14 -19.32
N THR A 360 -10.67 1.75 -18.32
CA THR A 360 -9.98 2.45 -17.22
C THR A 360 -9.05 1.50 -16.46
N MET A 361 -9.52 0.28 -16.19
CA MET A 361 -8.72 -0.70 -15.48
C MET A 361 -7.56 -1.25 -16.32
N CYS A 362 -7.76 -1.43 -17.64
CA CYS A 362 -6.66 -1.75 -18.55
C CYS A 362 -5.57 -0.69 -18.51
N ARG A 363 -5.94 0.60 -18.60
CA ARG A 363 -4.99 1.72 -18.54
C ARG A 363 -4.23 1.78 -17.22
N ILE A 364 -4.88 1.50 -16.09
CA ILE A 364 -4.24 1.45 -14.77
C ILE A 364 -3.24 0.29 -14.69
N LEU A 365 -3.63 -0.90 -15.17
CA LEU A 365 -2.77 -2.09 -15.19
C LEU A 365 -1.55 -1.89 -16.11
N GLU A 366 -1.75 -1.32 -17.29
CA GLU A 366 -0.69 -0.97 -18.25
C GLU A 366 0.24 0.10 -17.68
N PHE A 367 -0.32 1.11 -17.01
CA PHE A 367 0.47 2.13 -16.34
C PHE A 367 1.37 1.51 -15.26
N GLN A 368 0.86 0.57 -14.47
CA GLN A 368 1.66 -0.22 -13.52
C GLN A 368 2.60 -1.22 -14.21
N GLY A 369 2.67 -1.25 -15.54
CA GLY A 369 3.65 -2.04 -16.28
C GLY A 369 3.30 -3.53 -16.40
N HIS A 370 2.03 -3.91 -16.22
CA HIS A 370 1.53 -5.24 -16.55
C HIS A 370 1.35 -5.42 -18.07
N ASN A 371 1.42 -6.66 -18.55
CA ASN A 371 1.05 -6.99 -19.93
C ASN A 371 -0.46 -7.25 -19.95
N VAL A 372 -1.22 -6.41 -20.65
CA VAL A 372 -2.70 -6.45 -20.60
C VAL A 372 -3.27 -6.88 -21.94
N ASP A 373 -4.00 -7.99 -21.93
CA ASP A 373 -4.82 -8.47 -23.03
C ASP A 373 -6.26 -7.97 -22.86
N ARG A 374 -6.65 -7.02 -23.71
CA ARG A 374 -7.97 -6.37 -23.70
C ARG A 374 -8.95 -7.15 -24.56
N ILE A 375 -9.79 -7.97 -23.94
CA ILE A 375 -10.63 -8.94 -24.66
C ILE A 375 -12.07 -8.45 -24.76
N ASN A 376 -12.60 -8.47 -25.97
CA ASN A 376 -14.01 -8.25 -26.26
C ASN A 376 -14.67 -9.60 -26.56
N HIS A 377 -15.39 -10.14 -25.57
CA HIS A 377 -16.06 -11.44 -25.67
C HIS A 377 -17.45 -11.29 -26.30
N VAL A 378 -17.48 -10.91 -27.57
CA VAL A 378 -18.74 -10.63 -28.29
C VAL A 378 -19.63 -11.88 -28.40
N GLY A 379 -20.93 -11.67 -28.25
CA GLY A 379 -21.95 -12.71 -28.50
C GLY A 379 -22.19 -12.89 -29.99
N ASP A 380 -21.23 -13.50 -30.68
CA ASP A 380 -21.25 -13.75 -32.12
C ASP A 380 -21.67 -15.18 -32.49
N TRP A 381 -22.12 -15.97 -31.52
CA TRP A 381 -22.60 -17.33 -31.74
C TRP A 381 -23.91 -17.56 -30.98
N GLY A 382 -24.87 -18.28 -31.59
CA GLY A 382 -26.14 -18.57 -30.94
C GLY A 382 -27.30 -18.84 -31.89
N THR A 383 -28.44 -19.26 -31.33
CA THR A 383 -29.62 -19.67 -32.10
C THR A 383 -30.29 -18.50 -32.83
N GLN A 384 -30.09 -17.27 -32.36
CA GLN A 384 -30.58 -16.05 -33.01
C GLN A 384 -30.05 -15.88 -34.44
N PHE A 385 -28.86 -16.41 -34.75
CA PHE A 385 -28.32 -16.32 -36.10
C PHE A 385 -29.10 -17.16 -37.11
N GLY A 386 -29.76 -18.23 -36.68
CA GLY A 386 -30.60 -19.04 -37.57
C GLY A 386 -31.74 -18.22 -38.16
N MET A 387 -32.46 -17.47 -37.33
CA MET A 387 -33.54 -16.59 -37.83
C MET A 387 -33.01 -15.42 -38.65
N LEU A 388 -31.86 -14.85 -38.29
CA LEU A 388 -31.26 -13.73 -39.05
C LEU A 388 -30.80 -14.17 -40.43
N ILE A 389 -30.11 -15.32 -40.52
CA ILE A 389 -29.67 -15.91 -41.79
C ILE A 389 -30.89 -16.26 -42.64
N CYS A 390 -31.88 -16.93 -42.06
CA CYS A 390 -33.10 -17.29 -42.78
C CYS A 390 -33.84 -16.04 -43.29
N HIS A 391 -33.99 -15.01 -42.45
CA HIS A 391 -34.65 -13.78 -42.83
C HIS A 391 -33.91 -13.04 -43.95
N LEU A 392 -32.60 -12.83 -43.78
CA LEU A 392 -31.77 -12.09 -44.73
C LEU A 392 -31.77 -12.79 -46.10
N THR A 393 -31.58 -14.11 -46.13
CA THR A 393 -31.53 -14.88 -47.38
C THR A 393 -32.87 -14.90 -48.12
N GLU A 394 -34.00 -14.92 -47.41
CA GLU A 394 -35.33 -14.89 -48.03
C GLU A 394 -35.77 -13.48 -48.45
N THR A 395 -35.41 -12.44 -47.68
CA THR A 395 -35.82 -11.06 -47.94
C THR A 395 -34.93 -10.38 -48.99
N TYR A 396 -33.66 -10.73 -49.05
CA TYR A 396 -32.69 -10.15 -49.97
C TYR A 396 -32.08 -11.23 -50.88
N PRO A 397 -32.81 -11.74 -51.89
CA PRO A 397 -32.34 -12.85 -52.72
C PRO A 397 -31.03 -12.56 -53.48
N ALA A 398 -30.68 -11.28 -53.68
CA ALA A 398 -29.44 -10.83 -54.29
C ALA A 398 -28.27 -10.62 -53.29
N TRP A 399 -28.42 -11.00 -52.01
CA TRP A 399 -27.43 -10.74 -50.94
C TRP A 399 -26.00 -11.21 -51.26
N ALA A 400 -25.87 -12.24 -52.10
CA ALA A 400 -24.59 -12.82 -52.49
C ALA A 400 -23.79 -11.93 -53.46
N THR A 401 -24.47 -11.05 -54.20
CA THR A 401 -23.87 -10.15 -55.19
C THR A 401 -24.00 -8.67 -54.81
N GLU A 402 -25.06 -8.31 -54.09
CA GLU A 402 -25.33 -6.96 -53.61
C GLU A 402 -25.51 -7.02 -52.10
N LEU A 403 -24.59 -6.39 -51.36
CA LEU A 403 -24.73 -6.23 -49.92
C LEU A 403 -26.02 -5.45 -49.64
N PRO A 404 -27.02 -6.04 -48.97
CA PRO A 404 -28.22 -5.30 -48.63
C PRO A 404 -27.82 -4.12 -47.73
N ASP A 405 -28.43 -2.96 -47.94
CA ASP A 405 -28.20 -1.74 -47.13
C ASP A 405 -28.81 -1.90 -45.74
N VAL A 406 -28.26 -2.85 -44.99
CA VAL A 406 -28.64 -3.13 -43.61
C VAL A 406 -27.85 -2.18 -42.73
N GLN A 407 -28.26 -0.90 -42.73
CA GLN A 407 -27.69 0.10 -41.83
C GLN A 407 -28.19 -0.03 -40.38
N ASP A 408 -29.19 -0.88 -40.17
CA ASP A 408 -29.86 -1.04 -38.88
C ASP A 408 -30.16 -2.53 -38.65
N LEU A 409 -29.19 -3.22 -38.05
CA LEU A 409 -29.34 -4.63 -37.70
C LEU A 409 -30.45 -4.87 -36.66
N THR A 410 -30.76 -3.86 -35.86
CA THR A 410 -31.86 -3.94 -34.88
C THR A 410 -33.21 -4.04 -35.59
N LYS A 411 -33.43 -3.31 -36.70
CA LYS A 411 -34.62 -3.48 -37.55
C LYS A 411 -34.67 -4.86 -38.18
N LEU A 412 -33.55 -5.34 -38.73
CA LEU A 412 -33.46 -6.69 -39.31
C LEU A 412 -33.81 -7.76 -38.25
N TYR A 413 -33.28 -7.62 -37.04
CA TYR A 413 -33.56 -8.51 -35.92
C TYR A 413 -35.03 -8.49 -35.52
N LYS A 414 -35.64 -7.30 -35.37
CA LYS A 414 -37.07 -7.18 -35.02
C LYS A 414 -37.96 -7.85 -36.09
N ALA A 415 -37.69 -7.59 -37.37
CA ALA A 415 -38.43 -8.19 -38.48
C ALA A 415 -38.26 -9.72 -38.54
N ALA A 416 -37.04 -10.22 -38.34
CA ALA A 416 -36.77 -11.66 -38.25
C ALA A 416 -37.50 -12.29 -37.07
N LYS A 417 -37.51 -11.62 -35.90
CA LYS A 417 -38.16 -12.10 -34.68
C LYS A 417 -39.68 -12.15 -34.81
N GLU A 418 -40.29 -11.14 -35.41
CA GLU A 418 -41.74 -11.13 -35.70
C GLU A 418 -42.13 -12.31 -36.59
N ARG A 419 -41.35 -12.59 -37.64
CA ARG A 419 -41.58 -13.77 -38.50
C ARG A 419 -41.36 -15.08 -37.75
N PHE A 420 -40.34 -15.15 -36.88
CA PHE A 420 -40.05 -16.31 -36.05
C PHE A 420 -41.20 -16.66 -35.10
N ASP A 421 -41.87 -15.66 -34.55
CA ASP A 421 -42.98 -15.86 -33.61
C ASP A 421 -44.32 -16.11 -34.32
N ALA A 422 -44.52 -15.57 -35.52
CA ALA A 422 -45.79 -15.66 -36.26
C ALA A 422 -45.88 -16.82 -37.27
N ASP A 423 -44.76 -17.25 -37.87
CA ASP A 423 -44.72 -18.26 -38.94
C ASP A 423 -44.01 -19.54 -38.47
N ALA A 424 -44.79 -20.59 -38.21
CA ALA A 424 -44.29 -21.90 -37.80
C ALA A 424 -43.34 -22.55 -38.83
N GLY A 425 -43.56 -22.29 -40.12
CA GLY A 425 -42.67 -22.75 -41.19
C GLY A 425 -41.33 -22.02 -41.16
N PHE A 426 -41.34 -20.70 -40.98
CA PHE A 426 -40.12 -19.90 -40.81
C PHE A 426 -39.37 -20.27 -39.52
N HIS A 427 -40.08 -20.56 -38.44
CA HIS A 427 -39.49 -21.07 -37.20
C HIS A 427 -38.69 -22.36 -37.41
N GLN A 428 -39.27 -23.31 -38.17
CA GLN A 428 -38.59 -24.57 -38.50
C GLN A 428 -37.36 -24.35 -39.39
N ARG A 429 -37.47 -23.55 -40.46
CA ARG A 429 -36.33 -23.22 -41.33
C ARG A 429 -35.22 -22.46 -40.58
N SER A 430 -35.58 -21.61 -39.63
CA SER A 430 -34.63 -20.91 -38.76
C SER A 430 -33.80 -21.89 -37.92
N LYS A 431 -34.41 -22.95 -37.38
CA LYS A 431 -33.68 -24.01 -36.66
C LYS A 431 -32.74 -24.78 -37.58
N GLU A 432 -33.19 -25.10 -38.80
CA GLU A 432 -32.35 -25.75 -39.81
C GLU A 432 -31.12 -24.89 -40.17
N GLN A 433 -31.28 -23.57 -40.24
CA GLN A 433 -30.15 -22.65 -40.46
C GLN A 433 -29.13 -22.66 -39.31
N VAL A 434 -29.57 -22.82 -38.06
CA VAL A 434 -28.64 -23.00 -36.93
C VAL A 434 -27.78 -24.25 -37.13
N VAL A 435 -28.41 -25.37 -37.49
CA VAL A 435 -27.69 -26.63 -37.74
C VAL A 435 -26.71 -26.48 -38.89
N ARG A 436 -27.12 -25.82 -40.00
CA ARG A 436 -26.23 -25.54 -41.13
C ARG A 436 -25.02 -24.71 -40.72
N LEU A 437 -25.23 -23.62 -39.97
CA LEU A 437 -24.16 -22.76 -39.47
C LEU A 437 -23.18 -23.56 -38.58
N GLN A 438 -23.69 -24.36 -37.65
CA GLN A 438 -22.88 -25.19 -36.75
C GLN A 438 -22.11 -26.30 -37.50
N SER A 439 -22.70 -26.87 -38.55
CA SER A 439 -22.03 -27.85 -39.41
C SER A 439 -20.96 -27.26 -40.33
N GLY A 440 -20.83 -25.93 -40.38
CA GLY A 440 -19.86 -25.23 -41.21
C GLY A 440 -20.29 -25.04 -42.67
N ASP A 441 -21.59 -25.03 -42.96
CA ASP A 441 -22.12 -24.71 -44.29
C ASP A 441 -21.58 -23.36 -44.78
N ALA A 442 -20.97 -23.37 -45.98
CA ALA A 442 -20.27 -22.21 -46.51
C ALA A 442 -21.19 -20.99 -46.72
N THR A 443 -22.45 -21.23 -47.12
CA THR A 443 -23.42 -20.15 -47.36
C THR A 443 -23.87 -19.54 -46.04
N ALA A 444 -24.23 -20.37 -45.06
CA ALA A 444 -24.62 -19.90 -43.73
C ALA A 444 -23.48 -19.14 -43.04
N ARG A 445 -22.23 -19.63 -43.16
CA ARG A 445 -21.02 -18.96 -42.67
C ARG A 445 -20.81 -17.59 -43.31
N GLN A 446 -21.01 -17.47 -44.62
CA GLN A 446 -20.84 -16.19 -45.33
C GLN A 446 -21.85 -15.14 -44.86
N VAL A 447 -23.13 -15.53 -44.71
CA VAL A 447 -24.17 -14.63 -44.19
C VAL A 447 -23.89 -14.24 -42.73
N TRP A 448 -23.50 -15.21 -41.90
CA TRP A 448 -23.08 -14.96 -40.52
C TRP A 448 -21.94 -13.93 -40.45
N GLN A 449 -20.89 -14.12 -41.26
CA GLN A 449 -19.74 -13.21 -41.30
C GLN A 449 -20.15 -11.79 -41.67
N MET A 450 -21.03 -11.65 -42.67
CA MET A 450 -21.59 -10.36 -43.08
C MET A 450 -22.34 -9.66 -41.93
N LEU A 451 -23.20 -10.39 -41.21
CA LEU A 451 -23.92 -9.85 -40.06
C LEU A 451 -22.97 -9.39 -38.95
N CYS A 452 -21.93 -10.18 -38.65
CA CYS A 452 -20.89 -9.81 -37.70
C CYS A 452 -20.14 -8.55 -38.14
N ASP A 453 -19.75 -8.44 -39.41
CA ASP A 453 -19.00 -7.29 -39.94
C ASP A 453 -19.79 -5.99 -39.92
N ILE A 454 -21.11 -6.06 -40.11
CA ILE A 454 -21.98 -4.89 -39.95
C ILE A 454 -21.99 -4.44 -38.48
N SER A 455 -22.24 -5.36 -37.52
CA SER A 455 -22.21 -5.03 -36.09
C SER A 455 -20.85 -4.47 -35.65
N ARG A 456 -19.74 -5.07 -36.12
CA ARG A 456 -18.39 -4.59 -35.80
C ARG A 456 -18.18 -3.14 -36.22
N ARG A 457 -18.64 -2.74 -37.41
CA ARG A 457 -18.58 -1.35 -37.88
C ARG A 457 -19.39 -0.39 -37.00
N GLU A 458 -20.54 -0.82 -36.49
CA GLU A 458 -21.34 -0.02 -35.56
C GLU A 458 -20.67 0.11 -34.19
N PHE A 459 -20.14 -0.98 -33.65
CA PHE A 459 -19.44 -0.99 -32.37
C PHE A 459 -18.17 -0.14 -32.43
N GLN A 460 -17.41 -0.23 -33.53
CA GLN A 460 -16.18 0.53 -33.71
C GLN A 460 -16.42 2.05 -33.65
N GLN A 461 -17.54 2.56 -34.15
CA GLN A 461 -17.87 3.99 -34.02
C GLN A 461 -17.97 4.43 -32.56
N VAL A 462 -18.51 3.57 -31.69
CA VAL A 462 -18.58 3.84 -30.25
C VAL A 462 -17.19 3.75 -29.63
N TYR A 463 -16.41 2.73 -29.98
CA TYR A 463 -15.05 2.55 -29.47
C TYR A 463 -14.11 3.70 -29.85
N ASP A 464 -14.17 4.17 -31.09
CA ASP A 464 -13.36 5.30 -31.58
C ASP A 464 -13.69 6.59 -30.83
N ARG A 465 -14.98 6.91 -30.67
CA ARG A 465 -15.45 8.08 -29.90
C ARG A 465 -15.04 8.01 -28.43
N LEU A 466 -15.00 6.80 -27.87
CA LEU A 466 -14.54 6.57 -26.51
C LEU A 466 -13.02 6.33 -26.43
N GLY A 467 -12.26 6.35 -27.53
CA GLY A 467 -10.82 6.06 -27.53
C GLY A 467 -10.46 4.70 -26.90
N VAL A 468 -11.29 3.67 -27.12
CA VAL A 468 -11.14 2.32 -26.57
C VAL A 468 -10.58 1.38 -27.64
N SER A 469 -9.57 0.60 -27.28
CA SER A 469 -8.99 -0.44 -28.13
C SER A 469 -9.22 -1.83 -27.53
N LEU A 470 -9.67 -2.78 -28.34
CA LEU A 470 -10.09 -4.10 -27.93
C LEU A 470 -9.66 -5.15 -28.97
N ARG A 471 -9.34 -6.37 -28.48
CA ARG A 471 -9.17 -7.57 -29.31
C ARG A 471 -10.44 -8.41 -29.22
N GLU A 472 -11.13 -8.59 -30.34
CA GLU A 472 -12.30 -9.47 -30.41
C GLU A 472 -11.89 -10.93 -30.23
N MET A 473 -12.49 -11.61 -29.25
CA MET A 473 -12.47 -13.06 -29.08
C MET A 473 -13.86 -13.51 -28.66
N GLY A 474 -14.78 -13.49 -29.63
CA GLY A 474 -16.19 -13.85 -29.46
C GLY A 474 -16.41 -15.31 -29.09
N GLU A 475 -17.64 -15.65 -28.75
CA GLU A 475 -18.05 -17.02 -28.41
C GLU A 475 -17.66 -18.04 -29.49
N SER A 476 -17.78 -17.66 -30.77
CA SER A 476 -17.48 -18.53 -31.90
C SER A 476 -16.02 -19.01 -31.93
N PHE A 477 -15.09 -18.21 -31.38
CA PHE A 477 -13.66 -18.53 -31.30
C PHE A 477 -13.41 -19.81 -30.50
N TYR A 478 -14.20 -20.07 -29.46
CA TYR A 478 -13.97 -21.18 -28.54
C TYR A 478 -14.62 -22.49 -28.99
N ASN A 479 -15.43 -22.48 -30.05
CA ASN A 479 -16.10 -23.69 -30.54
C ASN A 479 -15.16 -24.89 -30.79
N PRO A 480 -13.97 -24.72 -31.40
CA PRO A 480 -13.03 -25.84 -31.59
C PRO A 480 -12.37 -26.31 -30.29
N ILE A 481 -12.40 -25.49 -29.23
CA ILE A 481 -11.74 -25.74 -27.94
C ILE A 481 -12.68 -26.48 -26.99
N ILE A 482 -13.99 -26.23 -27.09
CA ILE A 482 -15.01 -26.79 -26.19
C ILE A 482 -14.87 -28.32 -26.00
N PRO A 483 -14.80 -29.17 -27.05
CA PRO A 483 -14.74 -30.61 -26.87
C PRO A 483 -13.58 -31.06 -25.96
N ARG A 484 -12.39 -30.47 -26.15
CA ARG A 484 -11.19 -30.76 -25.35
C ARG A 484 -11.41 -30.43 -23.88
N VAL A 485 -12.01 -29.28 -23.59
CA VAL A 485 -12.23 -28.84 -22.20
C VAL A 485 -13.31 -29.71 -21.53
N LEU A 486 -14.35 -30.10 -22.26
CA LEU A 486 -15.35 -31.04 -21.74
C LEU A 486 -14.77 -32.43 -21.47
N ASP A 487 -13.85 -32.92 -22.30
CA ASP A 487 -13.13 -34.17 -22.04
C ASP A 487 -12.28 -34.08 -20.76
N MET A 488 -11.65 -32.94 -20.50
CA MET A 488 -10.90 -32.71 -19.25
C MET A 488 -11.82 -32.75 -18.02
N VAL A 489 -12.98 -32.09 -18.08
CA VAL A 489 -13.98 -32.13 -16.99
C VAL A 489 -14.49 -33.56 -16.76
N ARG A 490 -14.77 -34.30 -17.84
CA ARG A 490 -15.17 -35.71 -17.76
C ARG A 490 -14.09 -36.60 -17.15
N ALA A 491 -12.83 -36.41 -17.52
CA ALA A 491 -11.71 -37.18 -16.99
C ALA A 491 -11.51 -37.01 -15.48
N LYS A 492 -12.00 -35.91 -14.89
CA LYS A 492 -12.03 -35.68 -13.44
C LYS A 492 -13.21 -36.34 -12.72
N GLY A 493 -14.12 -36.99 -13.45
CA GLY A 493 -15.31 -37.64 -12.89
C GLY A 493 -16.36 -36.65 -12.36
N LEU A 494 -16.33 -35.39 -12.82
CA LEU A 494 -17.21 -34.32 -12.32
C LEU A 494 -18.54 -34.21 -13.09
N MET A 495 -18.59 -34.76 -14.31
CA MET A 495 -19.74 -34.61 -15.20
C MET A 495 -20.76 -35.72 -14.95
N THR A 496 -22.00 -35.31 -14.68
CA THR A 496 -23.12 -36.20 -14.37
C THR A 496 -24.24 -35.99 -15.39
N ASP A 497 -24.82 -37.09 -15.86
CA ASP A 497 -26.04 -37.05 -16.67
C ASP A 497 -27.27 -36.78 -15.79
N SER A 498 -28.07 -35.78 -16.16
CA SER A 498 -29.31 -35.38 -15.49
C SER A 498 -30.36 -35.05 -16.56
N ASP A 499 -31.42 -35.86 -16.65
CA ASP A 499 -32.49 -35.72 -17.65
C ASP A 499 -31.97 -35.62 -19.11
N GLY A 500 -30.90 -36.38 -19.40
CA GLY A 500 -30.23 -36.39 -20.70
C GLY A 500 -29.26 -35.22 -20.94
N ALA A 501 -29.20 -34.25 -20.05
CA ALA A 501 -28.23 -33.16 -20.09
C ALA A 501 -26.98 -33.52 -19.26
N GLN A 502 -25.85 -32.90 -19.58
CA GLN A 502 -24.59 -33.11 -18.85
C GLN A 502 -24.24 -31.89 -18.00
N CYS A 503 -24.11 -32.11 -16.69
CA CYS A 503 -23.99 -31.08 -15.67
C CYS A 503 -22.83 -31.37 -14.70
N VAL A 504 -22.31 -30.33 -14.05
CA VAL A 504 -21.46 -30.46 -12.86
C VAL A 504 -22.20 -29.96 -11.64
N PHE A 505 -22.22 -30.75 -10.57
CA PHE A 505 -22.79 -30.37 -9.28
C PHE A 505 -21.65 -30.00 -8.32
N THR A 506 -21.83 -28.92 -7.56
CA THR A 506 -20.86 -28.49 -6.54
C THR A 506 -21.50 -28.57 -5.16
N THR A 507 -20.69 -28.65 -4.11
CA THR A 507 -21.19 -28.58 -2.72
C THR A 507 -21.48 -27.14 -2.27
N VAL A 508 -20.90 -26.16 -2.97
CA VAL A 508 -20.98 -24.73 -2.62
C VAL A 508 -22.23 -24.07 -3.21
N HIS A 509 -22.62 -24.44 -4.43
CA HIS A 509 -23.76 -23.88 -5.13
C HIS A 509 -24.87 -24.91 -5.33
N LYS A 510 -26.12 -24.51 -5.08
CA LYS A 510 -27.30 -25.39 -5.25
C LYS A 510 -27.63 -25.66 -6.72
N GLN A 511 -27.33 -24.71 -7.61
CA GLN A 511 -27.64 -24.81 -9.02
C GLN A 511 -26.53 -25.59 -9.77
N PRO A 512 -26.88 -26.51 -10.68
CA PRO A 512 -25.89 -27.24 -11.47
C PRO A 512 -25.26 -26.32 -12.52
N PHE A 513 -24.00 -26.58 -12.84
CA PHE A 513 -23.31 -25.98 -13.97
C PHE A 513 -23.61 -26.82 -15.22
N LEU A 514 -24.64 -26.44 -15.97
CA LEU A 514 -25.13 -27.15 -17.15
C LEU A 514 -24.21 -26.88 -18.36
N LEU A 515 -23.52 -27.91 -18.85
CA LEU A 515 -22.54 -27.81 -19.93
C LEU A 515 -23.09 -28.26 -21.28
N VAL A 516 -23.89 -29.33 -21.32
CA VAL A 516 -24.45 -29.86 -22.59
C VAL A 516 -25.92 -30.16 -22.38
N LYS A 517 -26.79 -29.69 -23.28
CA LYS A 517 -28.23 -30.00 -23.24
C LYS A 517 -28.50 -31.44 -23.71
N SER A 518 -29.73 -31.90 -23.52
CA SER A 518 -30.19 -33.21 -23.98
C SER A 518 -30.18 -33.40 -25.50
N ASP A 519 -30.21 -32.31 -26.27
CA ASP A 519 -30.05 -32.32 -27.73
C ASP A 519 -28.58 -32.24 -28.19
N GLY A 520 -27.63 -32.28 -27.25
CA GLY A 520 -26.19 -32.17 -27.50
C GLY A 520 -25.68 -30.74 -27.73
N SER A 521 -26.55 -29.72 -27.69
CA SER A 521 -26.14 -28.34 -27.90
C SER A 521 -25.40 -27.73 -26.70
N TYR A 522 -24.45 -26.84 -27.00
CA TYR A 522 -23.69 -26.08 -26.01
C TYR A 522 -24.46 -24.85 -25.51
N LEU A 523 -24.11 -24.41 -24.31
CA LEU A 523 -24.61 -23.21 -23.63
C LEU A 523 -23.48 -22.24 -23.26
N TYR A 524 -23.82 -21.05 -22.72
CA TYR A 524 -22.83 -20.09 -22.21
C TYR A 524 -21.83 -20.70 -21.21
N PRO A 525 -22.22 -21.50 -20.19
CA PRO A 525 -21.28 -22.23 -19.32
C PRO A 525 -20.18 -23.00 -20.07
N THR A 526 -20.53 -23.64 -21.19
CA THR A 526 -19.60 -24.41 -22.04
C THR A 526 -18.56 -23.51 -22.69
N THR A 527 -19.01 -22.39 -23.25
CA THR A 527 -18.14 -21.41 -23.89
C THR A 527 -17.24 -20.76 -22.83
N ASP A 528 -17.80 -20.38 -21.68
CA ASP A 528 -17.07 -19.69 -20.62
C ASP A 528 -16.00 -20.56 -19.96
N ILE A 529 -16.26 -21.87 -19.75
CA ILE A 529 -15.21 -22.77 -19.23
C ILE A 529 -14.10 -23.01 -20.26
N ALA A 530 -14.44 -23.04 -21.55
CA ALA A 530 -13.45 -23.10 -22.63
C ALA A 530 -12.65 -21.79 -22.73
N ALA A 531 -13.29 -20.64 -22.55
CA ALA A 531 -12.66 -19.33 -22.53
C ALA A 531 -11.74 -19.17 -21.31
N LEU A 532 -12.18 -19.59 -20.13
CA LEU A 532 -11.36 -19.64 -18.92
C LEU A 532 -10.11 -20.50 -19.16
N TRP A 533 -10.28 -21.70 -19.71
CA TRP A 533 -9.15 -22.57 -20.02
C TRP A 533 -8.19 -21.92 -21.03
N TYR A 534 -8.69 -21.39 -22.14
CA TYR A 534 -7.86 -20.74 -23.15
C TYR A 534 -7.06 -19.56 -22.58
N ARG A 535 -7.71 -18.71 -21.76
CA ARG A 535 -7.05 -17.54 -21.15
C ARG A 535 -5.96 -17.94 -20.16
N LEU A 536 -6.17 -19.00 -19.37
CA LEU A 536 -5.19 -19.46 -18.40
C LEU A 536 -4.04 -20.28 -19.04
N HIS A 537 -4.34 -21.11 -20.05
CA HIS A 537 -3.40 -22.11 -20.55
C HIS A 537 -2.77 -21.78 -21.91
N GLU A 538 -3.46 -21.01 -22.76
CA GLU A 538 -2.93 -20.61 -24.08
C GLU A 538 -2.46 -19.15 -24.07
N LEU A 539 -3.17 -18.26 -23.37
CA LEU A 539 -2.69 -16.90 -23.12
C LEU A 539 -1.80 -16.80 -21.87
N GLU A 540 -1.67 -17.87 -21.09
CA GLU A 540 -0.84 -17.94 -19.89
C GLU A 540 -1.10 -16.78 -18.90
N ALA A 541 -2.38 -16.42 -18.74
CA ALA A 541 -2.75 -15.31 -17.88
C ALA A 541 -2.47 -15.64 -16.40
N ASP A 542 -1.66 -14.82 -15.72
CA ASP A 542 -1.55 -14.87 -14.26
C ASP A 542 -2.84 -14.36 -13.59
N TRP A 543 -3.54 -13.43 -14.26
CA TRP A 543 -4.75 -12.79 -13.73
C TRP A 543 -5.81 -12.58 -14.80
N ILE A 544 -7.06 -12.97 -14.51
CA ILE A 544 -8.23 -12.66 -15.34
C ILE A 544 -9.19 -11.76 -14.57
N VAL A 545 -9.64 -10.66 -15.19
CA VAL A 545 -10.68 -9.77 -14.67
C VAL A 545 -11.84 -9.69 -15.66
N ILE A 546 -13.06 -9.96 -15.20
CA ILE A 546 -14.26 -10.01 -16.04
C ILE A 546 -15.27 -8.95 -15.60
N TYR A 547 -15.60 -8.01 -16.48
CA TYR A 547 -16.55 -6.91 -16.23
C TYR A 547 -17.91 -7.17 -16.90
N THR A 548 -18.88 -7.61 -16.11
CA THR A 548 -20.27 -7.81 -16.58
C THR A 548 -21.29 -7.25 -15.60
N ASP A 549 -22.56 -7.25 -15.99
CA ASP A 549 -23.65 -6.83 -15.09
C ASP A 549 -23.67 -7.72 -13.83
N TYR A 550 -23.93 -7.12 -12.67
CA TYR A 550 -23.90 -7.81 -11.38
C TYR A 550 -24.84 -9.04 -11.33
N THR A 551 -25.90 -9.09 -12.14
CA THR A 551 -26.79 -10.25 -12.24
C THR A 551 -26.10 -11.54 -12.72
N GLN A 552 -24.91 -11.45 -13.32
CA GLN A 552 -24.13 -12.61 -13.76
C GLN A 552 -23.17 -13.15 -12.69
N LYS A 553 -23.15 -12.55 -11.49
CA LYS A 553 -22.23 -12.94 -10.41
C LYS A 553 -22.30 -14.43 -10.09
N ASP A 554 -23.51 -14.97 -9.90
CA ASP A 554 -23.69 -16.37 -9.50
C ASP A 554 -23.18 -17.35 -10.56
N HIS A 555 -23.24 -16.97 -11.83
CA HIS A 555 -22.69 -17.75 -12.94
C HIS A 555 -21.16 -17.78 -12.89
N PHE A 556 -20.51 -16.62 -12.74
CA PHE A 556 -19.04 -16.56 -12.68
C PHE A 556 -18.46 -17.19 -11.41
N ASP A 557 -19.13 -17.04 -10.26
CA ASP A 557 -18.73 -17.72 -9.02
C ASP A 557 -18.76 -19.26 -9.23
N LEU A 558 -19.82 -19.77 -9.87
CA LEU A 558 -19.96 -21.19 -10.20
C LEU A 558 -18.94 -21.64 -11.27
N LEU A 559 -18.67 -20.83 -12.30
CA LEU A 559 -17.65 -21.07 -13.31
C LEU A 559 -16.27 -21.24 -12.67
N PHE A 560 -15.88 -20.34 -11.76
CA PHE A 560 -14.58 -20.41 -11.09
C PHE A 560 -14.51 -21.63 -10.17
N GLU A 561 -15.59 -21.97 -9.48
CA GLU A 561 -15.63 -23.18 -8.65
C GLU A 561 -15.46 -24.46 -9.48
N VAL A 562 -16.22 -24.61 -10.57
CA VAL A 562 -16.08 -25.75 -11.48
C VAL A 562 -14.69 -25.75 -12.13
N GLY A 563 -14.15 -24.59 -12.49
CA GLY A 563 -12.80 -24.45 -13.00
C GLY A 563 -11.74 -24.99 -12.03
N ARG A 564 -11.88 -24.74 -10.72
CA ARG A 564 -10.99 -25.30 -9.68
C ARG A 564 -11.12 -26.80 -9.58
N LEU A 565 -12.35 -27.31 -9.47
CA LEU A 565 -12.61 -28.74 -9.37
C LEU A 565 -12.06 -29.50 -10.58
N ALA A 566 -12.22 -28.93 -11.79
CA ALA A 566 -11.72 -29.51 -13.03
C ALA A 566 -10.19 -29.42 -13.18
N GLY A 567 -9.49 -28.65 -12.34
CA GLY A 567 -8.07 -28.36 -12.46
C GLY A 567 -7.73 -27.42 -13.62
N VAL A 568 -8.71 -26.69 -14.14
CA VAL A 568 -8.51 -25.62 -15.13
C VAL A 568 -7.95 -24.38 -14.44
N LEU A 569 -8.45 -24.07 -13.24
CA LEU A 569 -8.05 -22.93 -12.42
C LEU A 569 -7.30 -23.41 -11.17
N ASP A 570 -6.06 -23.00 -11.02
CA ASP A 570 -5.27 -23.19 -9.80
C ASP A 570 -5.18 -21.88 -9.00
N PRO A 571 -5.84 -21.75 -7.83
CA PRO A 571 -5.78 -20.55 -7.00
C PRO A 571 -4.40 -20.23 -6.41
N ALA A 572 -3.46 -21.18 -6.40
CA ALA A 572 -2.10 -20.93 -5.92
C ALA A 572 -1.26 -20.13 -6.93
N VAL A 573 -1.64 -20.18 -8.22
CA VAL A 573 -0.89 -19.56 -9.33
C VAL A 573 -1.71 -18.48 -10.02
N HIS A 574 -3.00 -18.70 -10.19
CA HIS A 574 -3.89 -17.85 -10.96
C HIS A 574 -4.79 -17.01 -10.05
N ARG A 575 -4.94 -15.75 -10.40
CA ARG A 575 -5.95 -14.86 -9.84
C ARG A 575 -7.12 -14.72 -10.83
N VAL A 576 -8.35 -14.85 -10.35
CA VAL A 576 -9.54 -14.56 -11.17
C VAL A 576 -10.49 -13.67 -10.39
N ASN A 577 -11.04 -12.66 -11.06
CA ASN A 577 -11.99 -11.73 -10.46
C ASN A 577 -13.15 -11.47 -11.42
N HIS A 578 -14.37 -11.70 -10.95
CA HIS A 578 -15.57 -11.11 -11.54
C HIS A 578 -15.84 -9.76 -10.87
N VAL A 579 -16.01 -8.72 -11.67
CA VAL A 579 -16.38 -7.38 -11.21
C VAL A 579 -17.75 -7.04 -11.80
N GLY A 580 -18.78 -7.31 -11.00
CA GLY A 580 -20.16 -6.98 -11.34
C GLY A 580 -20.43 -5.48 -11.22
N PHE A 581 -21.08 -4.88 -12.21
CA PHE A 581 -21.56 -3.50 -12.14
C PHE A 581 -23.10 -3.39 -12.03
N GLY A 582 -23.56 -2.33 -11.37
CA GLY A 582 -25.00 -2.03 -11.20
C GLY A 582 -25.67 -1.51 -12.48
N THR A 583 -26.99 -1.33 -12.44
CA THR A 583 -27.77 -0.88 -13.59
C THR A 583 -27.80 0.64 -13.74
N VAL A 584 -27.94 1.10 -14.99
CA VAL A 584 -28.22 2.51 -15.31
C VAL A 584 -29.72 2.72 -15.29
N ASN A 585 -30.17 3.68 -14.48
CA ASN A 585 -31.58 3.93 -14.21
C ASN A 585 -32.01 5.34 -14.67
N ASP A 586 -33.31 5.49 -14.93
CA ASP A 586 -33.97 6.78 -15.11
C ASP A 586 -34.31 7.43 -13.75
N GLU A 587 -34.91 8.62 -13.78
CA GLU A 587 -35.31 9.37 -12.58
C GLU A 587 -36.35 8.65 -11.71
N SER A 588 -37.08 7.68 -12.27
CA SER A 588 -38.03 6.83 -11.53
C SER A 588 -37.36 5.64 -10.86
N GLY A 589 -36.05 5.43 -11.07
CA GLY A 589 -35.29 4.30 -10.56
C GLY A 589 -35.45 3.02 -11.39
N LYS A 590 -36.13 3.07 -12.53
CA LYS A 590 -36.25 1.93 -13.48
C LYS A 590 -35.09 1.95 -14.46
N ARG A 591 -34.83 0.83 -15.15
CA ARG A 591 -33.78 0.76 -16.18
C ARG A 591 -33.96 1.85 -17.23
N PHE A 592 -32.87 2.56 -17.52
CA PHE A 592 -32.87 3.69 -18.42
C PHE A 592 -33.29 3.29 -19.84
N LYS A 593 -34.32 3.97 -20.35
CA LYS A 593 -34.93 3.78 -21.66
C LYS A 593 -35.25 5.13 -22.27
N THR A 594 -35.42 5.16 -23.59
CA THR A 594 -35.93 6.33 -24.33
C THR A 594 -37.36 6.67 -23.90
N ARG A 595 -37.85 7.86 -24.28
CA ARG A 595 -39.25 8.29 -24.02
C ARG A 595 -40.31 7.37 -24.65
N SER A 596 -39.96 6.65 -25.73
CA SER A 596 -40.81 5.65 -26.37
C SER A 596 -40.75 4.27 -25.68
N GLY A 597 -39.89 4.08 -24.67
CA GLY A 597 -39.68 2.82 -23.98
C GLY A 597 -38.67 1.88 -24.68
N GLU A 598 -38.03 2.32 -25.76
CA GLU A 598 -36.97 1.60 -26.46
C GLU A 598 -35.61 1.79 -25.78
N VAL A 599 -34.66 0.90 -26.09
CA VAL A 599 -33.29 0.97 -25.58
C VAL A 599 -32.55 2.15 -26.22
N VAL A 600 -31.82 2.93 -25.41
CA VAL A 600 -31.05 4.09 -25.89
C VAL A 600 -29.78 3.60 -26.60
N ARG A 601 -29.60 4.01 -27.86
CA ARG A 601 -28.38 3.74 -28.63
C ARG A 601 -27.23 4.60 -28.13
N LEU A 602 -26.04 4.01 -27.97
CA LEU A 602 -24.89 4.74 -27.41
C LEU A 602 -24.39 5.88 -28.30
N VAL A 603 -24.46 5.73 -29.62
CA VAL A 603 -24.08 6.79 -30.58
C VAL A 603 -24.89 8.05 -30.34
N GLU A 604 -26.22 7.91 -30.24
CA GLU A 604 -27.15 9.02 -30.00
C GLU A 604 -26.91 9.68 -28.64
N LEU A 605 -26.60 8.89 -27.61
CA LEU A 605 -26.27 9.40 -26.28
C LEU A 605 -25.02 10.28 -26.31
N LEU A 606 -23.98 9.86 -27.03
CA LEU A 606 -22.74 10.62 -27.19
C LEU A 606 -22.95 11.89 -28.03
N ASP A 607 -23.76 11.81 -29.10
CA ASP A 607 -24.12 12.97 -29.93
C ASP A 607 -24.86 14.03 -29.11
N GLU A 608 -25.81 13.62 -28.27
CA GLU A 608 -26.55 14.51 -27.38
C GLU A 608 -25.63 15.17 -26.34
N ALA A 609 -24.69 14.42 -25.75
CA ALA A 609 -23.70 14.98 -24.82
C ALA A 609 -22.85 16.08 -25.48
N LYS A 610 -22.34 15.81 -26.70
CA LYS A 610 -21.57 16.78 -27.49
C LYS A 610 -22.41 18.00 -27.85
N ALA A 611 -23.64 17.81 -28.32
CA ALA A 611 -24.53 18.89 -28.73
C ALA A 611 -24.86 19.85 -27.58
N ARG A 612 -25.21 19.32 -26.41
CA ARG A 612 -25.46 20.13 -25.20
C ARG A 612 -24.22 20.89 -24.76
N MET A 613 -23.06 20.24 -24.77
CA MET A 613 -21.81 20.89 -24.38
C MET A 613 -21.44 22.01 -25.35
N LYS A 614 -21.61 21.80 -26.66
CA LYS A 614 -21.40 22.82 -27.70
C LYS A 614 -22.27 24.05 -27.47
N ALA A 615 -23.56 23.86 -27.18
CA ALA A 615 -24.47 24.96 -26.87
C ALA A 615 -24.01 25.77 -25.64
N GLN A 616 -23.58 25.08 -24.57
CA GLN A 616 -23.06 25.75 -23.37
C GLN A 616 -21.76 26.53 -23.64
N LEU A 617 -20.83 26.00 -24.43
CA LEU A 617 -19.58 26.69 -24.78
C LEU A 617 -19.85 27.95 -25.61
N LEU A 618 -20.78 27.89 -26.59
CA LEU A 618 -21.18 29.05 -27.37
C LEU A 618 -21.77 30.16 -26.50
N ALA A 619 -22.67 29.81 -25.56
CA ALA A 619 -23.23 30.77 -24.61
C ALA A 619 -22.15 31.41 -23.71
N ARG A 620 -21.10 30.67 -23.34
CA ARG A 620 -19.95 31.21 -22.59
C ARG A 620 -19.10 32.18 -23.41
N ILE A 621 -18.91 31.91 -24.70
CA ILE A 621 -18.24 32.82 -25.62
C ILE A 621 -19.04 34.12 -25.74
N GLU A 622 -20.36 34.02 -25.94
CA GLU A 622 -21.26 35.17 -26.09
C GLU A 622 -21.34 36.04 -24.82
N SER A 623 -21.22 35.42 -23.64
CA SER A 623 -21.17 36.13 -22.35
C SER A 623 -19.78 36.63 -21.96
N GLY A 624 -18.75 36.41 -22.78
CA GLY A 624 -17.37 36.85 -22.52
C GLY A 624 -16.66 36.08 -21.39
N GLN A 625 -17.19 34.93 -20.98
CA GLN A 625 -16.61 34.10 -19.91
C GLN A 625 -15.41 33.26 -20.39
N THR A 626 -15.30 33.03 -21.69
CA THR A 626 -14.19 32.31 -22.32
C THR A 626 -13.68 33.04 -23.57
N THR A 627 -12.42 32.75 -23.91
CA THR A 627 -11.73 33.22 -25.12
C THR A 627 -11.48 32.08 -26.11
N LEU A 628 -12.14 30.93 -25.94
CA LEU A 628 -12.02 29.79 -26.84
C LEU A 628 -12.42 30.19 -28.27
N PRO A 629 -11.55 29.97 -29.28
CA PRO A 629 -11.88 30.26 -30.67
C PRO A 629 -13.08 29.44 -31.16
N ARG A 630 -13.99 30.07 -31.92
CA ARG A 630 -15.22 29.41 -32.42
C ARG A 630 -14.95 28.13 -33.22
N GLU A 631 -13.83 28.09 -33.94
CA GLU A 631 -13.38 26.91 -34.71
C GLU A 631 -13.00 25.71 -33.83
N GLN A 632 -12.57 25.94 -32.58
CA GLN A 632 -12.17 24.89 -31.64
C GLN A 632 -13.35 24.37 -30.80
N VAL A 633 -14.51 25.04 -30.84
CA VAL A 633 -15.67 24.71 -30.01
C VAL A 633 -16.17 23.30 -30.25
N ASP A 634 -16.16 22.81 -31.48
CA ASP A 634 -16.68 21.47 -31.79
C ASP A 634 -15.81 20.37 -31.17
N ALA A 635 -14.48 20.49 -31.30
CA ALA A 635 -13.53 19.58 -30.70
C ALA A 635 -13.55 19.66 -29.16
N ALA A 636 -13.67 20.87 -28.59
CA ALA A 636 -13.79 21.04 -27.14
C ALA A 636 -15.08 20.42 -26.60
N ALA A 637 -16.21 20.63 -27.28
CA ALA A 637 -17.50 20.05 -26.90
C ALA A 637 -17.48 18.52 -26.94
N GLU A 638 -16.77 17.94 -27.91
CA GLU A 638 -16.57 16.50 -28.03
C GLU A 638 -15.80 15.94 -26.81
N LYS A 639 -14.62 16.49 -26.53
CA LYS A 639 -13.79 16.05 -25.39
C LYS A 639 -14.51 16.20 -24.05
N LEU A 640 -15.17 17.35 -23.84
CA LEU A 640 -15.93 17.63 -22.62
C LEU A 640 -17.16 16.72 -22.50
N GLY A 641 -17.92 16.54 -23.58
CA GLY A 641 -19.12 15.70 -23.59
C GLY A 641 -18.81 14.24 -23.33
N TYR A 642 -17.82 13.68 -24.03
CA TYR A 642 -17.42 12.28 -23.86
C TYR A 642 -16.74 12.05 -22.51
N GLY A 643 -15.89 12.98 -22.08
CA GLY A 643 -15.29 12.98 -20.75
C GLY A 643 -16.33 13.00 -19.63
N ALA A 644 -17.40 13.80 -19.79
CA ALA A 644 -18.52 13.85 -18.84
C ALA A 644 -19.26 12.51 -18.75
N VAL A 645 -19.55 11.86 -19.89
CA VAL A 645 -20.19 10.53 -19.91
C VAL A 645 -19.32 9.50 -19.17
N LYS A 646 -18.01 9.46 -19.46
CA LYS A 646 -17.07 8.54 -18.82
C LYS A 646 -16.98 8.75 -17.31
N TYR A 647 -16.70 9.98 -16.90
CA TYR A 647 -16.51 10.31 -15.49
C TYR A 647 -17.78 10.10 -14.67
N PHE A 648 -18.95 10.40 -15.24
CA PHE A 648 -20.20 10.28 -14.52
C PHE A 648 -20.53 8.84 -14.13
N ASP A 649 -20.13 7.87 -14.96
CA ASP A 649 -20.15 6.45 -14.61
C ASP A 649 -19.03 6.10 -13.61
N LEU A 650 -17.78 6.43 -13.95
CA LEU A 650 -16.60 6.03 -13.18
C LEU A 650 -16.58 6.55 -11.76
N ARG A 651 -17.16 7.72 -11.46
CA ARG A 651 -17.20 8.26 -10.10
C ARG A 651 -18.10 7.46 -9.14
N GLN A 652 -19.02 6.66 -9.68
CA GLN A 652 -19.87 5.78 -8.89
C GLN A 652 -19.13 4.48 -8.58
N SER A 653 -19.42 3.88 -7.42
CA SER A 653 -18.96 2.50 -7.18
C SER A 653 -19.45 1.59 -8.33
N PRO A 654 -18.59 0.72 -8.90
CA PRO A 654 -18.98 -0.16 -9.99
C PRO A 654 -20.26 -0.93 -9.67
N THR A 655 -20.36 -1.48 -8.46
CA THR A 655 -21.48 -2.31 -7.98
C THR A 655 -22.79 -1.54 -7.77
N SER A 656 -22.76 -0.21 -7.71
CA SER A 656 -23.96 0.59 -7.46
C SER A 656 -24.75 0.88 -8.73
N ASN A 657 -26.08 0.92 -8.59
CA ASN A 657 -26.96 1.51 -9.59
C ASN A 657 -26.81 3.03 -9.58
N TYR A 658 -27.02 3.69 -10.71
CA TYR A 658 -27.04 5.16 -10.75
C TYR A 658 -28.11 5.71 -11.68
N ILE A 659 -28.56 6.94 -11.39
CA ILE A 659 -29.54 7.66 -12.20
C ILE A 659 -28.81 8.48 -13.27
N PHE A 660 -29.08 8.18 -14.54
CA PHE A 660 -28.51 8.91 -15.66
C PHE A 660 -29.12 10.31 -15.77
N SER A 661 -28.30 11.34 -15.95
CA SER A 661 -28.76 12.72 -16.12
C SER A 661 -27.72 13.57 -16.86
N PHE A 662 -28.10 14.07 -18.04
CA PHE A 662 -27.27 15.00 -18.82
C PHE A 662 -26.96 16.28 -18.05
N ASP A 663 -27.97 16.83 -17.36
CA ASP A 663 -27.82 18.11 -16.64
C ASP A 663 -26.83 17.97 -15.48
N ARG A 664 -26.83 16.83 -14.79
CA ARG A 664 -25.87 16.55 -13.71
C ARG A 664 -24.46 16.29 -14.25
N MET A 665 -24.31 15.51 -15.32
CA MET A 665 -22.96 15.16 -15.82
C MET A 665 -22.27 16.33 -16.54
N LEU A 666 -23.03 17.18 -17.22
CA LEU A 666 -22.53 18.35 -17.95
C LEU A 666 -22.50 19.63 -17.08
N SER A 667 -22.83 19.52 -15.79
CA SER A 667 -22.76 20.64 -14.85
C SER A 667 -21.31 21.11 -14.70
N THR A 668 -21.10 22.42 -14.65
CA THR A 668 -19.78 23.03 -14.37
C THR A 668 -19.49 23.16 -12.88
N ASN A 669 -20.40 22.69 -12.03
CA ASN A 669 -20.28 22.70 -10.59
C ASN A 669 -20.41 21.28 -10.03
N GLY A 670 -19.71 21.03 -8.93
CA GLY A 670 -19.70 19.76 -8.22
C GLY A 670 -18.74 18.74 -8.83
N ASP A 671 -18.88 17.49 -8.41
CA ASP A 671 -18.03 16.38 -8.84
C ASP A 671 -18.39 15.91 -10.27
N THR A 672 -17.89 16.62 -11.27
CA THR A 672 -18.12 16.35 -12.70
C THR A 672 -16.83 16.49 -13.51
N ALA A 673 -16.72 15.79 -14.65
CA ALA A 673 -15.56 15.94 -15.54
C ALA A 673 -15.39 17.39 -16.01
N VAL A 674 -16.51 18.06 -16.29
CA VAL A 674 -16.51 19.44 -16.77
C VAL A 674 -15.92 20.36 -15.71
N TYR A 675 -16.33 20.24 -14.44
CA TYR A 675 -15.73 21.02 -13.34
C TYR A 675 -14.22 20.78 -13.24
N LEU A 676 -13.79 19.51 -13.29
CA LEU A 676 -12.37 19.14 -13.18
C LEU A 676 -11.53 19.69 -14.35
N MET A 677 -12.05 19.60 -15.57
CA MET A 677 -11.37 20.14 -16.75
C MET A 677 -11.28 21.68 -16.71
N PHE A 678 -12.29 22.37 -16.17
CA PHE A 678 -12.22 23.81 -15.94
C PHE A 678 -11.16 24.18 -14.90
N ALA A 679 -11.04 23.41 -13.82
CA ALA A 679 -9.99 23.60 -12.82
C ALA A 679 -8.59 23.40 -13.44
N TYR A 680 -8.43 22.37 -14.27
CA TYR A 680 -7.21 22.09 -15.02
C TYR A 680 -6.86 23.23 -16.02
N ALA A 681 -7.83 23.69 -16.82
CA ALA A 681 -7.65 24.81 -17.74
C ALA A 681 -7.29 26.11 -17.01
N ARG A 682 -7.86 26.34 -15.82
CA ARG A 682 -7.53 27.51 -14.99
C ARG A 682 -6.08 27.49 -14.52
N LEU A 683 -5.58 26.35 -14.04
CA LEU A 683 -4.18 26.19 -13.67
C LEU A 683 -3.26 26.39 -14.88
N SER A 684 -3.60 25.78 -16.01
CA SER A 684 -2.88 25.94 -17.29
C SER A 684 -2.80 27.42 -17.71
N SER A 685 -3.88 28.17 -17.52
CA SER A 685 -3.94 29.61 -17.76
C SER A 685 -3.04 30.42 -16.82
N ILE A 686 -2.95 30.04 -15.53
CA ILE A 686 -2.03 30.70 -14.57
C ILE A 686 -0.58 30.51 -15.00
N VAL A 687 -0.19 29.27 -15.34
CA VAL A 687 1.17 28.94 -15.81
C VAL A 687 1.49 29.72 -17.09
N ARG A 688 0.58 29.72 -18.06
CA ARG A 688 0.75 30.46 -19.33
C ARG A 688 0.88 31.98 -19.11
N LYS A 689 0.07 32.57 -18.23
CA LYS A 689 0.11 34.02 -17.92
C LYS A 689 1.33 34.46 -17.14
N ALA A 690 2.05 33.54 -16.50
CA ALA A 690 3.29 33.87 -15.81
C ALA A 690 4.39 34.35 -16.77
N GLY A 691 4.34 33.92 -18.04
CA GLY A 691 5.34 34.30 -19.05
C GLY A 691 6.76 33.84 -18.71
N VAL A 692 6.89 32.80 -17.89
CA VAL A 692 8.18 32.24 -17.46
C VAL A 692 8.54 31.01 -18.28
N ASP A 693 9.84 30.74 -18.41
CA ASP A 693 10.32 29.46 -18.92
C ASP A 693 10.16 28.37 -17.85
N MET A 694 9.09 27.58 -17.99
CA MET A 694 8.79 26.49 -17.06
C MET A 694 9.86 25.39 -17.08
N ALA A 695 10.52 25.12 -18.21
CA ALA A 695 11.56 24.09 -18.28
C ALA A 695 12.78 24.50 -17.43
N ALA A 696 13.18 25.77 -17.49
CA ALA A 696 14.24 26.32 -16.65
C ALA A 696 13.90 26.27 -15.15
N LEU A 697 12.64 26.53 -14.79
CA LEU A 697 12.16 26.40 -13.40
C LEU A 697 12.17 24.94 -12.93
N VAL A 698 11.69 24.01 -13.75
CA VAL A 698 11.65 22.57 -13.42
C VAL A 698 13.06 22.02 -13.19
N ALA A 699 14.06 22.46 -13.97
CA ALA A 699 15.46 22.09 -13.75
C ALA A 699 15.95 22.45 -12.33
N GLN A 700 15.48 23.59 -11.79
CA GLN A 700 15.84 24.11 -10.46
C GLN A 700 14.85 23.72 -9.35
N SER A 701 13.91 22.80 -9.62
CA SER A 701 12.82 22.44 -8.71
C SER A 701 13.27 22.02 -7.31
N GLU A 702 14.36 21.26 -7.18
CA GLU A 702 14.91 20.86 -5.86
C GLU A 702 15.28 22.04 -4.97
N ALA A 703 15.74 23.16 -5.55
CA ALA A 703 16.11 24.36 -4.81
C ALA A 703 14.90 25.27 -4.56
N LEU A 704 14.01 25.40 -5.55
CA LEU A 704 12.94 26.40 -5.57
C LEU A 704 11.63 25.92 -4.95
N LEU A 705 11.33 24.62 -5.01
CA LEU A 705 10.04 24.10 -4.56
C LEU A 705 10.01 23.99 -3.03
N ARG A 706 9.33 24.94 -2.40
CA ARG A 706 9.20 25.05 -0.94
C ARG A 706 7.75 25.41 -0.59
N PRO A 707 6.83 24.42 -0.57
CA PRO A 707 5.49 24.63 -0.04
C PRO A 707 5.60 25.01 1.45
N ALA A 708 5.09 26.17 1.83
CA ALA A 708 5.22 26.70 3.19
C ALA A 708 3.87 27.06 3.80
N HIS A 709 2.98 27.66 3.00
CA HIS A 709 1.63 27.97 3.47
C HIS A 709 0.82 26.68 3.67
N ALA A 710 -0.05 26.64 4.68
CA ALA A 710 -0.79 25.43 5.04
C ALA A 710 -1.60 24.82 3.86
N THR A 711 -2.14 25.66 2.97
CA THR A 711 -2.86 25.20 1.77
C THR A 711 -1.92 24.69 0.67
N GLU A 712 -0.69 25.21 0.57
CA GLU A 712 0.35 24.70 -0.34
C GLU A 712 0.80 23.32 0.12
N VAL A 713 1.08 23.16 1.43
CA VAL A 713 1.48 21.89 2.04
C VAL A 713 0.38 20.84 1.87
N ALA A 714 -0.88 21.21 2.14
CA ALA A 714 -2.00 20.29 1.98
C ALA A 714 -2.18 19.82 0.53
N LEU A 715 -2.02 20.71 -0.47
CA LEU A 715 -2.06 20.33 -1.88
C LEU A 715 -0.87 19.44 -2.22
N ALA A 716 0.35 19.84 -1.85
CA ALA A 716 1.57 19.08 -2.08
C ALA A 716 1.43 17.65 -1.57
N GLN A 717 1.02 17.46 -0.31
CA GLN A 717 0.82 16.14 0.29
C GLN A 717 -0.27 15.31 -0.40
N GLU A 718 -1.35 15.94 -0.88
CA GLU A 718 -2.40 15.24 -1.64
C GLU A 718 -1.87 14.71 -2.98
N LEU A 719 -1.01 15.47 -3.68
CA LEU A 719 -0.41 15.01 -4.94
C LEU A 719 0.41 13.73 -4.77
N LEU A 720 1.01 13.53 -3.59
CA LEU A 720 1.79 12.33 -3.26
C LEU A 720 0.95 11.06 -3.07
N GLN A 721 -0.38 11.18 -3.01
CA GLN A 721 -1.27 10.05 -2.68
C GLN A 721 -1.69 9.22 -3.90
N LEU A 722 -1.40 9.67 -5.12
CA LEU A 722 -1.80 8.94 -6.33
C LEU A 722 -1.29 7.48 -6.35
N PRO A 723 -0.01 7.18 -6.00
CA PRO A 723 0.46 5.79 -5.93
C PRO A 723 -0.33 4.93 -4.94
N ASP A 724 -0.70 5.49 -3.77
CA ASP A 724 -1.48 4.81 -2.74
C ASP A 724 -2.90 4.51 -3.25
N VAL A 725 -3.53 5.48 -3.92
CA VAL A 725 -4.85 5.32 -4.56
C VAL A 725 -4.82 4.20 -5.59
N ILE A 726 -3.80 4.15 -6.45
CA ILE A 726 -3.67 3.10 -7.46
C ILE A 726 -3.45 1.73 -6.78
N ALA A 727 -2.63 1.65 -5.72
CA ALA A 727 -2.43 0.40 -5.00
C ALA A 727 -3.75 -0.14 -4.39
N PHE A 728 -4.62 0.74 -3.87
CA PHE A 728 -5.95 0.33 -3.41
C PHE A 728 -6.82 -0.17 -4.56
N ILE A 729 -6.81 0.50 -5.71
CA ILE A 729 -7.53 0.05 -6.91
C ILE A 729 -7.03 -1.33 -7.36
N MET A 730 -5.73 -1.61 -7.31
CA MET A 730 -5.17 -2.92 -7.66
C MET A 730 -5.62 -4.05 -6.71
N LYS A 731 -6.01 -3.69 -5.47
CA LYS A 731 -6.52 -4.61 -4.46
C LYS A 731 -8.00 -4.91 -4.66
N ASP A 732 -8.83 -3.88 -4.84
CA ASP A 732 -10.30 -4.01 -4.83
C ASP A 732 -11.01 -3.73 -6.16
N LEU A 733 -10.25 -3.41 -7.21
CA LEU A 733 -10.72 -3.15 -8.57
C LEU A 733 -11.75 -2.00 -8.68
N SER A 734 -11.76 -1.08 -7.71
CA SER A 734 -12.74 0.02 -7.62
C SER A 734 -12.20 1.30 -8.27
N SER A 735 -12.43 1.46 -9.58
CA SER A 735 -11.95 2.60 -10.39
C SER A 735 -12.43 3.98 -9.90
N ASN A 736 -13.56 4.05 -9.19
CA ASN A 736 -14.11 5.28 -8.63
C ASN A 736 -13.23 5.98 -7.60
N ARG A 737 -12.27 5.25 -7.00
CA ARG A 737 -11.27 5.84 -6.11
C ARG A 737 -10.43 6.90 -6.81
N LEU A 738 -10.12 6.70 -8.09
CA LEU A 738 -9.35 7.65 -8.88
C LEU A 738 -10.13 8.95 -9.14
N CYS A 739 -11.45 8.84 -9.38
CA CYS A 739 -12.33 10.01 -9.50
C CYS A 739 -12.40 10.79 -8.18
N ALA A 740 -12.63 10.11 -7.05
CA ALA A 740 -12.68 10.74 -5.74
C ALA A 740 -11.35 11.45 -5.41
N TYR A 741 -10.23 10.84 -5.75
CA TYR A 741 -8.91 11.45 -5.61
C TYR A 741 -8.75 12.71 -6.48
N LEU A 742 -9.06 12.63 -7.77
CA LEU A 742 -8.96 13.75 -8.70
C LEU A 742 -9.85 14.92 -8.28
N TYR A 743 -11.07 14.65 -7.80
CA TYR A 743 -11.95 15.66 -7.23
C TYR A 743 -11.38 16.30 -5.97
N THR A 744 -10.82 15.50 -5.05
CA THR A 744 -10.13 16.02 -3.85
C THR A 744 -8.97 16.94 -4.23
N VAL A 745 -8.14 16.57 -5.21
CA VAL A 745 -7.07 17.43 -5.73
C VAL A 745 -7.63 18.75 -6.25
N SER A 746 -8.72 18.73 -7.01
CA SER A 746 -9.37 19.96 -7.51
C SER A 746 -9.87 20.87 -6.39
N GLU A 747 -10.43 20.32 -5.31
CA GLU A 747 -10.85 21.10 -4.14
C GLU A 747 -9.64 21.75 -3.43
N LYS A 748 -8.53 21.02 -3.30
CA LYS A 748 -7.27 21.55 -2.74
C LYS A 748 -6.68 22.64 -3.63
N VAL A 749 -6.73 22.49 -4.95
CA VAL A 749 -6.33 23.53 -5.91
C VAL A 749 -7.14 24.80 -5.68
N GLN A 750 -8.47 24.70 -5.62
CA GLN A 750 -9.33 25.86 -5.40
C GLN A 750 -9.01 26.59 -4.09
N THR A 751 -8.74 25.83 -3.02
CA THR A 751 -8.35 26.37 -1.71
C THR A 751 -6.98 27.07 -1.79
N PHE A 752 -6.01 26.45 -2.45
CA PHE A 752 -4.67 27.00 -2.68
C PHE A 752 -4.70 28.29 -3.48
N VAL A 753 -5.30 28.32 -4.67
CA VAL A 753 -5.28 29.51 -5.55
C VAL A 753 -6.08 30.69 -4.99
N THR A 754 -6.98 30.42 -4.02
CA THR A 754 -7.73 31.46 -3.31
C THR A 754 -6.90 32.06 -2.16
N ALA A 755 -6.20 31.21 -1.40
CA ALA A 755 -5.42 31.65 -0.24
C ALA A 755 -4.04 32.22 -0.63
N CYS A 756 -3.44 31.72 -1.71
CA CYS A 756 -2.07 32.00 -2.09
C CYS A 756 -2.03 32.64 -3.49
N ARG A 757 -1.63 33.92 -3.55
CA ARG A 757 -1.40 34.60 -4.82
C ARG A 757 -0.19 33.98 -5.51
N VAL A 758 -0.38 33.45 -6.73
CA VAL A 758 0.73 32.86 -7.52
C VAL A 758 1.53 33.95 -8.23
N LEU A 759 0.89 34.70 -9.13
CA LEU A 759 1.54 35.69 -9.98
C LEU A 759 1.88 36.99 -9.23
N GLY A 760 3.12 37.44 -9.35
CA GLY A 760 3.65 38.64 -8.69
C GLY A 760 3.84 38.49 -7.18
N SER A 761 3.99 37.25 -6.69
CA SER A 761 4.36 36.97 -5.30
C SER A 761 5.84 36.63 -5.17
N ASP A 762 6.40 36.79 -3.98
CA ASP A 762 7.81 36.44 -3.72
C ASP A 762 8.05 34.93 -3.91
N GLU A 763 7.04 34.09 -3.62
CA GLU A 763 7.10 32.63 -3.83
C GLU A 763 6.63 32.19 -5.22
N GLN A 764 6.52 33.10 -6.20
CA GLN A 764 5.97 32.80 -7.52
C GLN A 764 6.58 31.54 -8.15
N SER A 765 7.90 31.38 -8.13
CA SER A 765 8.58 30.21 -8.71
C SER A 765 8.16 28.89 -8.04
N SER A 766 8.12 28.86 -6.70
CA SER A 766 7.67 27.69 -5.93
C SER A 766 6.21 27.33 -6.24
N ARG A 767 5.34 28.35 -6.27
CA ARG A 767 3.91 28.17 -6.55
C ARG A 767 3.63 27.75 -7.99
N LEU A 768 4.40 28.24 -8.96
CA LEU A 768 4.29 27.80 -10.35
C LEU A 768 4.73 26.34 -10.52
N LEU A 769 5.78 25.91 -9.83
CA LEU A 769 6.18 24.51 -9.79
C LEU A 769 5.11 23.62 -9.15
N LEU A 770 4.43 24.09 -8.10
CA LEU A 770 3.29 23.37 -7.51
C LEU A 770 2.10 23.28 -8.48
N CYS A 771 1.78 24.36 -9.21
CA CYS A 771 0.76 24.34 -10.26
C CYS A 771 1.11 23.32 -11.36
N GLU A 772 2.36 23.31 -11.83
CA GLU A 772 2.84 22.40 -12.86
C GLU A 772 2.80 20.94 -12.41
N ALA A 773 3.26 20.64 -11.18
CA ALA A 773 3.18 19.29 -10.62
C ALA A 773 1.71 18.83 -10.52
N THR A 774 0.81 19.74 -10.15
CA THR A 774 -0.63 19.47 -10.10
C THR A 774 -1.19 19.16 -11.48
N LEU A 775 -0.81 19.94 -12.51
CA LEU A 775 -1.23 19.69 -13.90
C LEU A 775 -0.77 18.30 -14.36
N GLN A 776 0.48 17.92 -14.11
CA GLN A 776 0.98 16.60 -14.50
C GLN A 776 0.25 15.45 -13.80
N VAL A 777 -0.06 15.60 -12.50
CA VAL A 777 -0.86 14.62 -11.74
C VAL A 777 -2.29 14.53 -12.26
N MET A 778 -2.98 15.67 -12.43
CA MET A 778 -4.34 15.69 -12.97
C MET A 778 -4.39 15.10 -14.39
N HIS A 779 -3.43 15.46 -15.25
CA HIS A 779 -3.30 14.93 -16.60
C HIS A 779 -3.13 13.41 -16.58
N LYS A 780 -2.29 12.87 -15.68
CA LYS A 780 -2.15 11.41 -15.52
C LYS A 780 -3.48 10.78 -15.08
N CYS A 781 -4.18 11.34 -14.09
CA CYS A 781 -5.49 10.84 -13.66
C CYS A 781 -6.50 10.82 -14.82
N PHE A 782 -6.61 11.91 -15.57
CA PHE A 782 -7.48 11.99 -16.76
C PHE A 782 -7.10 10.91 -17.79
N THR A 783 -5.81 10.78 -18.10
CA THR A 783 -5.31 9.77 -19.04
C THR A 783 -5.71 8.35 -18.60
N LEU A 784 -5.58 8.04 -17.31
CA LEU A 784 -5.96 6.74 -16.74
C LEU A 784 -7.47 6.50 -16.80
N LEU A 785 -8.29 7.55 -16.64
CA LEU A 785 -9.75 7.50 -16.83
C LEU A 785 -10.18 7.47 -18.30
N GLY A 786 -9.22 7.51 -19.24
CA GLY A 786 -9.48 7.62 -20.68
C GLY A 786 -10.09 8.97 -21.08
N ILE A 787 -9.83 10.02 -20.32
CA ILE A 787 -10.34 11.36 -20.55
C ILE A 787 -9.20 12.26 -21.03
N GLU A 788 -9.43 13.05 -22.07
CA GLU A 788 -8.46 14.03 -22.56
C GLU A 788 -8.80 15.42 -21.99
N PRO A 789 -7.95 16.01 -21.14
CA PRO A 789 -8.21 17.35 -20.61
C PRO A 789 -7.94 18.44 -21.66
N LEU A 790 -8.46 19.64 -21.41
CA LEU A 790 -8.26 20.83 -22.24
C LEU A 790 -7.46 21.87 -21.45
N ASP A 791 -6.36 22.37 -22.03
CA ASP A 791 -5.53 23.43 -21.43
C ASP A 791 -6.20 24.83 -21.52
N GLN A 792 -7.25 24.95 -22.33
CA GLN A 792 -8.04 26.18 -22.54
C GLN A 792 -9.50 25.82 -22.81
N ILE A 793 -10.42 26.43 -22.06
CA ILE A 793 -11.88 26.25 -22.16
C ILE A 793 -12.58 27.58 -22.04
#